data_AF-A0A6P0X2N4-F1
#
_entry.id   AF-A0A6P0X2N4-F1
#
_cell.length_a   1.000
_cell.length_b   1.000
_cell.length_c   1.000
_cell.angle_alpha   90.00
_cell.angle_beta   90.00
_cell.angle_gamma   90.00
#
_symmetry.space_group_name_H-M   'P 1'
#
loop_
_entity.id
_entity.type
_entity.pdbx_description
1 polymer ?
#
loop_
_entity_poly.entity_id
_entity_poly.type
_entity_poly.pdbx_seq_one_letter_code
_entity_poly.pdbx_strand_id
1 'polypeptide(L)'
;GVVRQLALFEPPIDPGALVKAVAGGIDISSALADLNAPLPLYRFNVLLQKANEVCNDVKALGSALLSALEKKDAEALSLLRQGQEIRLLEAVKAVREQQIEEAKENLEGLRKNKDLITIRRNYYQNIEKINASETLNQEELKKALTWQQVAQGINIAASVAHAVPSFNLGVSGFGGTPKAAIMFGGPNIGSSLQAFSGGFTTLANKANYEANKASINASHGRRWDDWKFQENLANKELQQIQKQIAAAELRISIAEKELENHVIQIENAKATDEFMRSKYTNEELYQWQVGQISGIYFQSYKLAYDLAKRAERCFRFELGIQDSSYINFGYWDSLKKGLLSGEKLQYDLRRLENAYLEQNRREFELTKHVSLTLLNPLALVQLRETGRCFVNLPEEIFDLDYPGHYFRRIKSVSITLPCVVGPYTTISCTLRLLKNSIRINTSMPDGYPRNTDDADLPTTDDRFIENNIPVKAIAASNGQNDSGIFELNFRDERYLPFEGAGAISQWSLELFNDLPSNNPDPGNPDFGKPLRQFDYSTITDAILHIKYMAREDAGMFKSSAIAHLREYFNQDEGTPSLRMFNLRQEFPSQWQRFLHPTVPADGNVFELEMSQNLFPIRDHGKTLKVNRMWLLARCTDPGDYEVTTTYPDSPEDTIALAPVEPYGGLHFAEKDVAAMGIEIVPTANPPVKWQLKMSRPGGGNLQEDPLTKVMEVEDVLLVLGYEWE
;
A
#
# COMPACT_ATOMS: atom_id res chain seq x y z
N GLY A 1 15.22 48.61 -8.29
CA GLY A 1 15.03 47.17 -7.98
C GLY A 1 13.58 46.81 -8.21
N VAL A 2 13.30 45.67 -8.85
CA VAL A 2 11.94 45.30 -9.28
C VAL A 2 11.28 44.40 -8.24
N VAL A 3 10.05 44.73 -7.82
CA VAL A 3 9.29 43.92 -6.86
C VAL A 3 8.78 42.67 -7.55
N ARG A 4 9.31 41.51 -7.13
CA ARG A 4 8.89 40.20 -7.64
C ARG A 4 7.63 39.76 -6.90
N GLN A 5 6.45 40.08 -7.44
CA GLN A 5 5.20 39.51 -6.95
C GLN A 5 5.24 37.99 -7.14
N LEU A 6 5.36 37.26 -6.03
CA LEU A 6 5.12 35.83 -5.98
C LEU A 6 3.61 35.60 -5.90
N ALA A 7 3.09 34.58 -6.59
CA ALA A 7 1.70 34.16 -6.43
C ALA A 7 1.49 33.70 -4.98
N LEU A 8 0.69 34.45 -4.22
CA LEU A 8 0.65 34.40 -2.76
C LEU A 8 -0.45 33.49 -2.17
N PHE A 9 -0.96 32.54 -2.97
CA PHE A 9 -2.03 31.63 -2.56
C PHE A 9 -1.69 30.19 -2.91
N GLU A 10 -1.49 29.38 -1.87
CA GLU A 10 -1.72 27.94 -1.95
C GLU A 10 -3.25 27.70 -2.04
N PRO A 11 -3.71 26.65 -2.74
CA PRO A 11 -5.13 26.34 -2.84
C PRO A 11 -5.72 26.03 -1.45
N PRO A 12 -7.03 26.30 -1.21
CA PRO A 12 -7.65 26.10 0.08
C PRO A 12 -7.59 24.64 0.52
N ILE A 13 -6.94 24.40 1.66
CA ILE A 13 -6.73 23.08 2.25
C ILE A 13 -8.07 22.52 2.75
N ASP A 14 -8.51 21.37 2.25
CA ASP A 14 -9.66 20.64 2.81
C ASP A 14 -9.26 19.94 4.13
N PRO A 15 -9.80 20.36 5.30
CA PRO A 15 -9.55 19.66 6.56
C PRO A 15 -10.15 18.24 6.58
N GLY A 16 -11.18 17.97 5.77
CA GLY A 16 -11.78 16.64 5.64
C GLY A 16 -10.82 15.61 5.03
N ALA A 17 -10.08 16.00 3.99
CA ALA A 17 -9.02 15.20 3.39
C ALA A 17 -7.88 14.93 4.38
N LEU A 18 -7.47 15.94 5.18
CA LEU A 18 -6.43 15.76 6.19
C LEU A 18 -6.86 14.80 7.31
N VAL A 19 -8.09 14.94 7.82
CA VAL A 19 -8.64 14.01 8.83
C VAL A 19 -8.72 12.57 8.29
N LYS A 20 -9.07 12.40 7.00
CA LYS A 20 -9.04 11.09 6.33
C LYS A 20 -7.62 10.53 6.16
N ALA A 21 -6.63 11.37 5.84
CA ALA A 21 -5.23 10.94 5.72
C ALA A 21 -4.68 10.44 7.07
N VAL A 22 -4.94 11.18 8.16
CA VAL A 22 -4.59 10.77 9.54
C VAL A 22 -5.30 9.46 9.91
N ALA A 23 -6.61 9.34 9.64
CA ALA A 23 -7.36 8.12 9.92
C ALA A 23 -6.88 6.91 9.07
N GLY A 24 -6.31 7.17 7.89
CA GLY A 24 -5.66 6.19 7.03
C GLY A 24 -4.21 5.85 7.39
N GLY A 25 -3.67 6.40 8.49
CA GLY A 25 -2.30 6.11 8.96
C GLY A 25 -1.20 6.76 8.13
N ILE A 26 -1.49 7.89 7.47
CA ILE A 26 -0.56 8.65 6.62
C ILE A 26 -0.27 10.01 7.27
N ASP A 27 0.97 10.49 7.14
CA ASP A 27 1.39 11.78 7.69
C ASP A 27 0.75 12.95 6.93
N ILE A 28 0.24 13.92 7.70
CA ILE A 28 -0.39 15.17 7.24
C ILE A 28 0.51 15.91 6.25
N SER A 29 1.83 15.91 6.50
CA SER A 29 2.82 16.54 5.61
C SER A 29 2.75 16.01 4.17
N SER A 30 2.51 14.69 4.00
CA SER A 30 2.46 14.03 2.70
C SER A 30 1.12 14.22 1.98
N ALA A 31 0.02 14.42 2.71
CA ALA A 31 -1.27 14.79 2.12
C ALA A 31 -1.26 16.25 1.62
N LEU A 32 -0.62 17.16 2.34
CA LEU A 32 -0.39 18.55 1.91
C LEU A 32 0.58 18.61 0.71
N ALA A 33 1.63 17.79 0.71
CA ALA A 33 2.56 17.72 -0.42
C ALA A 33 1.90 17.25 -1.73
N ASP A 34 0.89 16.37 -1.68
CA ASP A 34 0.20 15.85 -2.87
C ASP A 34 -0.77 16.86 -3.51
N LEU A 35 -1.26 17.84 -2.73
CA LEU A 35 -2.06 18.98 -3.22
C LEU A 35 -1.23 19.95 -4.06
N ASN A 36 -0.01 20.27 -3.62
CA ASN A 36 0.91 21.18 -4.31
C ASN A 36 1.95 20.46 -5.19
N ALA A 37 1.79 19.15 -5.43
CA ALA A 37 2.72 18.36 -6.23
C ALA A 37 2.69 18.75 -7.71
N PRO A 38 3.86 18.85 -8.39
CA PRO A 38 3.93 19.27 -9.78
C PRO A 38 3.22 18.29 -10.73
N LEU A 39 2.79 18.79 -11.88
CA LEU A 39 2.26 17.96 -12.95
C LEU A 39 3.37 17.01 -13.46
N PRO A 40 3.09 15.72 -13.63
CA PRO A 40 4.01 14.80 -14.31
C PRO A 40 4.35 15.23 -15.75
N LEU A 41 5.49 14.78 -16.25
CA LEU A 41 5.94 15.06 -17.63
C LEU A 41 5.24 14.19 -18.69
N TYR A 42 4.63 13.08 -18.27
CA TYR A 42 4.00 12.06 -19.12
C TYR A 42 2.48 12.13 -19.03
N ARG A 43 1.81 11.78 -20.13
CA ARG A 43 0.35 11.76 -20.29
C ARG A 43 -0.35 10.75 -19.38
N PHE A 44 -1.64 10.97 -19.18
CA PHE A 44 -2.53 10.13 -18.38
C PHE A 44 -2.38 8.64 -18.70
N ASN A 45 -2.49 8.26 -19.97
CA ASN A 45 -2.49 6.85 -20.41
C ASN A 45 -1.23 6.09 -19.95
N VAL A 46 -0.06 6.72 -20.01
CA VAL A 46 1.21 6.09 -19.63
C VAL A 46 1.30 5.91 -18.12
N LEU A 47 0.90 6.93 -17.34
CA LEU A 47 0.94 6.84 -15.89
C LEU A 47 -0.16 5.93 -15.33
N LEU A 48 -1.34 5.89 -15.97
CA LEU A 48 -2.38 4.89 -15.70
C LEU A 48 -1.84 3.48 -15.95
N GLN A 49 -1.14 3.26 -17.07
CA GLN A 49 -0.53 1.95 -17.34
C GLN A 49 0.50 1.59 -16.26
N LYS A 50 1.41 2.49 -15.88
CA LYS A 50 2.42 2.22 -14.84
C LYS A 50 1.83 2.06 -13.44
N ALA A 51 0.76 2.78 -13.11
CA ALA A 51 -0.01 2.55 -11.88
C ALA A 51 -0.65 1.15 -11.90
N ASN A 52 -1.24 0.72 -13.02
CA ASN A 52 -1.79 -0.62 -13.18
C ASN A 52 -0.70 -1.72 -13.08
N GLU A 53 0.46 -1.54 -13.70
CA GLU A 53 1.59 -2.49 -13.61
C GLU A 53 2.00 -2.73 -12.15
N VAL A 54 2.41 -1.67 -11.42
CA VAL A 54 2.85 -1.80 -10.02
C VAL A 54 1.71 -2.21 -9.09
N CYS A 55 0.46 -1.86 -9.38
CA CYS A 55 -0.70 -2.32 -8.61
C CYS A 55 -0.91 -3.85 -8.72
N ASN A 56 -0.52 -4.48 -9.83
CA ASN A 56 -0.55 -5.94 -9.94
C ASN A 56 0.58 -6.62 -9.14
N ASP A 57 1.76 -6.00 -9.04
CA ASP A 57 2.81 -6.46 -8.12
C ASP A 57 2.35 -6.41 -6.65
N VAL A 58 1.64 -5.34 -6.26
CA VAL A 58 1.03 -5.21 -4.92
C VAL A 58 0.05 -6.36 -4.67
N LYS A 59 -0.84 -6.69 -5.61
CA LYS A 59 -1.78 -7.82 -5.48
C LYS A 59 -1.06 -9.17 -5.34
N ALA A 60 -0.02 -9.40 -6.16
CA ALA A 60 0.79 -10.61 -6.11
C ALA A 60 1.52 -10.75 -4.76
N LEU A 61 2.12 -9.67 -4.26
CA LEU A 61 2.78 -9.63 -2.95
C LEU A 61 1.79 -9.82 -1.79
N GLY A 62 0.57 -9.28 -1.89
CA GLY A 62 -0.49 -9.51 -0.91
C GLY A 62 -0.95 -10.97 -0.84
N SER A 63 -1.09 -11.63 -2.00
CA SER A 63 -1.39 -13.06 -2.07
C SER A 63 -0.24 -13.93 -1.53
N ALA A 64 1.01 -13.60 -1.87
CA ALA A 64 2.19 -14.27 -1.32
C ALA A 64 2.31 -14.11 0.19
N LEU A 65 2.03 -12.91 0.72
CA LEU A 65 2.01 -12.63 2.16
C LEU A 65 0.94 -13.45 2.89
N LEU A 66 -0.28 -13.51 2.34
CA LEU A 66 -1.36 -14.34 2.89
C LEU A 66 -0.94 -15.82 2.95
N SER A 67 -0.42 -16.37 1.85
CA SER A 67 0.03 -17.77 1.83
C SER A 67 1.19 -18.07 2.77
N ALA A 68 2.10 -17.11 2.99
CA ALA A 68 3.18 -17.24 3.96
C ALA A 68 2.65 -17.21 5.41
N LEU A 69 1.65 -16.38 5.71
CA LEU A 69 0.98 -16.33 7.01
C LEU A 69 0.24 -17.64 7.31
N GLU A 70 -0.60 -18.12 6.37
CA GLU A 70 -1.36 -19.37 6.50
C GLU A 70 -0.44 -20.57 6.75
N LYS A 71 0.67 -20.67 6.00
CA LYS A 71 1.67 -21.73 6.19
C LYS A 71 2.37 -21.62 7.55
N LYS A 72 2.73 -20.41 7.97
CA LYS A 72 3.37 -20.17 9.27
C LYS A 72 2.48 -20.63 10.44
N ASP A 73 1.20 -20.24 10.40
CA ASP A 73 0.25 -20.56 11.46
C ASP A 73 -0.13 -22.06 11.45
N ALA A 74 -0.15 -22.70 10.27
CA ALA A 74 -0.31 -24.16 10.14
C ALA A 74 0.88 -24.96 10.70
N GLU A 75 2.12 -24.52 10.45
CA GLU A 75 3.33 -25.15 11.03
C GLU A 75 3.38 -24.99 12.55
N ALA A 76 3.07 -23.80 13.07
CA ALA A 76 2.97 -23.54 14.51
C ALA A 76 1.92 -24.45 15.18
N LEU A 77 0.76 -24.65 14.55
CA LEU A 77 -0.26 -25.58 15.02
C LEU A 77 0.18 -27.05 14.95
N SER A 78 0.95 -27.43 13.93
CA SER A 78 1.52 -28.78 13.80
C SER A 78 2.51 -29.08 14.93
N LEU A 79 3.46 -28.17 15.18
CA LEU A 79 4.43 -28.27 16.27
C LEU A 79 3.75 -28.30 17.65
N LEU A 80 2.70 -27.50 17.84
CA LEU A 80 1.91 -27.51 19.07
C LEU A 80 1.21 -28.86 19.31
N ARG A 81 0.63 -29.46 18.25
CA ARG A 81 0.00 -30.79 18.34
C ARG A 81 1.01 -31.88 18.64
N GLN A 82 2.16 -31.89 17.97
CA GLN A 82 3.22 -32.88 18.19
C GLN A 82 3.74 -32.84 19.65
N GLY A 83 3.95 -31.63 20.20
CA GLY A 83 4.33 -31.45 21.60
C GLY A 83 3.25 -31.83 22.62
N GLN A 84 1.97 -31.79 22.24
CA GLN A 84 0.86 -32.32 23.05
C GLN A 84 0.78 -33.85 22.99
N GLU A 85 1.01 -34.44 21.82
CA GLU A 85 1.00 -35.89 21.61
C GLU A 85 2.12 -36.58 22.40
N ILE A 86 3.36 -36.10 22.30
CA ILE A 86 4.50 -36.64 23.07
C ILE A 86 4.21 -36.60 24.57
N ARG A 87 3.65 -35.48 25.07
CA ARG A 87 3.30 -35.33 26.50
C ARG A 87 2.21 -36.31 26.93
N LEU A 88 1.22 -36.58 26.07
CA LEU A 88 0.19 -37.58 26.33
C LEU A 88 0.76 -38.99 26.36
N LEU A 89 1.64 -39.34 25.41
CA LEU A 89 2.32 -40.63 25.38
C LEU A 89 3.22 -40.82 26.62
N GLU A 90 3.97 -39.80 27.05
CA GLU A 90 4.76 -39.87 28.29
C GLU A 90 3.89 -40.02 29.55
N ALA A 91 2.72 -39.37 29.61
CA ALA A 91 1.77 -39.60 30.70
C ALA A 91 1.20 -41.02 30.72
N VAL A 92 0.92 -41.61 29.54
CA VAL A 92 0.48 -43.02 29.43
C VAL A 92 1.60 -43.99 29.82
N LYS A 93 2.88 -43.67 29.57
CA LYS A 93 4.02 -44.49 30.00
C LYS A 93 4.03 -44.73 31.51
N ALA A 94 3.78 -43.70 32.31
CA ALA A 94 3.71 -43.82 33.77
C ALA A 94 2.56 -44.75 34.24
N VAL A 95 1.44 -44.77 33.51
CA VAL A 95 0.33 -45.72 33.77
C VAL A 95 0.75 -47.16 33.42
N ARG A 96 1.51 -47.36 32.34
CA ARG A 96 2.04 -48.69 31.97
C ARG A 96 3.07 -49.20 32.98
N GLU A 97 3.91 -48.33 33.52
CA GLU A 97 4.83 -48.66 34.61
C GLU A 97 4.08 -49.09 35.87
N GLN A 98 3.01 -48.38 36.26
CA GLN A 98 2.17 -48.77 37.38
C GLN A 98 1.43 -50.10 37.16
N GLN A 99 1.02 -50.42 35.93
CA GLN A 99 0.40 -51.71 35.58
C GLN A 99 1.36 -52.90 35.73
N ILE A 100 2.68 -52.69 35.53
CA ILE A 100 3.69 -53.72 35.78
C ILE A 100 3.86 -53.97 37.28
N GLU A 101 3.89 -52.92 38.10
CA GLU A 101 3.95 -53.08 39.57
C GLU A 101 2.66 -53.70 40.12
N GLU A 102 1.47 -53.32 39.61
CA GLU A 102 0.20 -53.99 39.93
C GLU A 102 0.26 -55.50 39.61
N ALA A 103 0.83 -55.87 38.46
CA ALA A 103 0.97 -57.27 38.07
C ALA A 103 1.98 -58.04 38.96
N LYS A 104 3.05 -57.38 39.43
CA LYS A 104 4.03 -57.93 40.39
C LYS A 104 3.42 -58.16 41.77
N GLU A 105 2.69 -57.18 42.31
CA GLU A 105 1.97 -57.30 43.59
C GLU A 105 0.93 -58.43 43.56
N ASN A 106 0.17 -58.54 42.46
CA ASN A 106 -0.74 -59.67 42.24
C ASN A 106 0.00 -61.03 42.24
N LEU A 107 1.19 -61.10 41.63
CA LEU A 107 2.03 -62.31 41.65
C LEU A 107 2.56 -62.63 43.07
N GLU A 108 2.97 -61.63 43.86
CA GLU A 108 3.36 -61.88 45.25
C GLU A 108 2.17 -62.37 46.09
N GLY A 109 0.97 -61.79 45.92
CA GLY A 109 -0.26 -62.28 46.56
C GLY A 109 -0.54 -63.76 46.25
N LEU A 110 -0.38 -64.18 44.99
CA LEU A 110 -0.50 -65.59 44.58
C LEU A 110 0.60 -66.47 45.19
N ARG A 111 1.82 -65.95 45.36
CA ARG A 111 2.92 -66.66 46.05
C ARG A 111 2.64 -66.84 47.55
N LYS A 112 2.15 -65.82 48.27
CA LYS A 112 1.70 -65.97 49.68
C LYS A 112 0.58 -67.00 49.81
N ASN A 113 -0.36 -67.03 48.86
CA ASN A 113 -1.44 -68.02 48.85
C ASN A 113 -0.92 -69.45 48.65
N LYS A 114 0.04 -69.65 47.73
CA LYS A 114 0.77 -70.93 47.59
C LYS A 114 1.45 -71.36 48.89
N ASP A 115 2.05 -70.43 49.63
CA ASP A 115 2.70 -70.74 50.91
C ASP A 115 1.67 -71.17 51.97
N LEU A 116 0.52 -70.48 52.06
CA LEU A 116 -0.61 -70.86 52.94
C LEU A 116 -1.13 -72.28 52.63
N ILE A 117 -1.34 -72.59 51.35
CA ILE A 117 -1.78 -73.94 50.92
C ILE A 117 -0.67 -74.98 51.21
N THR A 118 0.61 -74.61 51.08
CA THR A 118 1.76 -75.48 51.42
C THR A 118 1.82 -75.79 52.91
N ILE A 119 1.58 -74.80 53.78
CA ILE A 119 1.46 -74.99 55.24
C ILE A 119 0.31 -75.94 55.55
N ARG A 120 -0.87 -75.74 54.93
CA ARG A 120 -2.04 -76.62 55.11
C ARG A 120 -1.77 -78.06 54.66
N ARG A 121 -1.09 -78.26 53.52
CA ARG A 121 -0.64 -79.58 53.07
C ARG A 121 0.31 -80.21 54.10
N ASN A 122 1.38 -79.50 54.47
CA ASN A 122 2.40 -80.02 55.39
C ASN A 122 1.79 -80.43 56.73
N TYR A 123 0.79 -79.70 57.22
CA TYR A 123 0.01 -80.08 58.40
C TYR A 123 -0.67 -81.44 58.21
N TYR A 124 -1.60 -81.59 57.26
CA TYR A 124 -2.34 -82.85 57.07
C TYR A 124 -1.46 -84.03 56.59
N GLN A 125 -0.33 -83.74 55.94
CA GLN A 125 0.66 -84.74 55.55
C GLN A 125 1.34 -85.38 56.77
N ASN A 126 1.71 -84.56 57.76
CA ASN A 126 2.57 -84.93 58.89
C ASN A 126 1.81 -85.35 60.17
N ILE A 127 0.47 -85.28 60.20
CA ILE A 127 -0.30 -85.84 61.31
C ILE A 127 -0.14 -87.37 61.32
N GLU A 128 0.03 -87.97 62.51
CA GLU A 128 0.06 -89.42 62.71
C GLU A 128 -1.35 -90.02 62.79
N LYS A 129 -1.54 -91.24 62.26
CA LYS A 129 -2.87 -91.90 62.23
C LYS A 129 -3.45 -92.16 63.62
N ILE A 130 -2.58 -92.55 64.54
CA ILE A 130 -2.86 -92.78 65.95
C ILE A 130 -1.67 -92.19 66.72
N ASN A 131 -1.90 -91.23 67.60
CA ASN A 131 -0.82 -90.65 68.40
C ASN A 131 -0.47 -91.52 69.64
N ALA A 132 0.58 -91.17 70.37
CA ALA A 132 1.03 -91.92 71.55
C ALA A 132 -0.07 -92.06 72.63
N SER A 133 -0.83 -91.01 72.91
CA SER A 133 -1.91 -91.01 73.91
C SER A 133 -3.11 -91.86 73.47
N GLU A 134 -3.44 -91.84 72.19
CA GLU A 134 -4.48 -92.69 71.59
C GLU A 134 -4.07 -94.18 71.58
N THR A 135 -2.78 -94.45 71.38
CA THR A 135 -2.21 -95.80 71.49
C THR A 135 -2.28 -96.30 72.93
N LEU A 136 -1.84 -95.48 73.90
CA LEU A 136 -1.96 -95.76 75.33
C LEU A 136 -3.41 -96.01 75.76
N ASN A 137 -4.38 -95.23 75.26
CA ASN A 137 -5.80 -95.46 75.52
C ASN A 137 -6.26 -96.85 75.04
N GLN A 138 -5.85 -97.28 73.83
CA GLN A 138 -6.16 -98.63 73.35
C GLN A 138 -5.46 -99.74 74.15
N GLU A 139 -4.25 -99.49 74.66
CA GLU A 139 -3.55 -100.43 75.54
C GLU A 139 -4.18 -100.53 76.93
N GLU A 140 -4.54 -99.42 77.57
CA GLU A 140 -5.21 -99.44 78.88
C GLU A 140 -6.62 -100.03 78.77
N LEU A 141 -7.36 -99.75 77.69
CA LEU A 141 -8.61 -100.45 77.39
C LEU A 141 -8.37 -101.98 77.28
N LYS A 142 -7.30 -102.42 76.61
CA LYS A 142 -6.94 -103.85 76.51
C LYS A 142 -6.57 -104.44 77.89
N LYS A 143 -5.77 -103.73 78.69
CA LYS A 143 -5.39 -104.14 80.06
C LYS A 143 -6.63 -104.26 80.94
N ALA A 144 -7.52 -103.27 80.93
CA ALA A 144 -8.77 -103.28 81.69
C ALA A 144 -9.64 -104.49 81.38
N LEU A 145 -9.78 -104.88 80.10
CA LEU A 145 -10.48 -106.11 79.74
C LEU A 145 -9.83 -107.36 80.35
N THR A 146 -8.50 -107.50 80.29
CA THR A 146 -7.81 -108.65 80.91
C THR A 146 -7.95 -108.67 82.43
N TRP A 147 -7.87 -107.53 83.12
CA TRP A 147 -8.13 -107.46 84.57
C TRP A 147 -9.58 -107.85 84.90
N GLN A 148 -10.55 -107.40 84.10
CA GLN A 148 -11.96 -107.77 84.26
C GLN A 148 -12.21 -109.27 84.02
N GLN A 149 -11.56 -109.86 83.01
CA GLN A 149 -11.62 -111.31 82.73
C GLN A 149 -10.98 -112.14 83.86
N VAL A 150 -9.84 -111.72 84.41
CA VAL A 150 -9.22 -112.38 85.57
C VAL A 150 -10.12 -112.30 86.81
N ALA A 151 -10.70 -111.12 87.09
CA ALA A 151 -11.63 -110.94 88.20
C ALA A 151 -12.90 -111.80 88.04
N GLN A 152 -13.45 -111.93 86.83
CA GLN A 152 -14.61 -112.80 86.57
C GLN A 152 -14.24 -114.30 86.61
N GLY A 153 -13.05 -114.68 86.15
CA GLY A 153 -12.53 -116.06 86.26
C GLY A 153 -12.40 -116.53 87.71
N ILE A 154 -11.94 -115.66 88.62
CA ILE A 154 -11.89 -115.94 90.06
C ILE A 154 -13.30 -116.12 90.65
N ASN A 155 -14.27 -115.28 90.26
CA ASN A 155 -15.67 -115.43 90.69
C ASN A 155 -16.31 -116.74 90.19
N ILE A 156 -16.04 -117.15 88.94
CA ILE A 156 -16.50 -118.43 88.41
C ILE A 156 -15.86 -119.59 89.17
N ALA A 157 -14.54 -119.57 89.41
CA ALA A 157 -13.86 -120.60 90.18
C ALA A 157 -14.39 -120.73 91.63
N ALA A 158 -14.69 -119.62 92.29
CA ALA A 158 -15.27 -119.61 93.65
C ALA A 158 -16.62 -120.34 93.71
N SER A 159 -17.44 -120.27 92.65
CA SER A 159 -18.75 -120.95 92.61
C SER A 159 -18.64 -122.49 92.62
N VAL A 160 -17.52 -123.04 92.14
CA VAL A 160 -17.26 -124.48 92.05
C VAL A 160 -16.70 -125.05 93.36
N ALA A 161 -16.05 -124.23 94.19
CA ALA A 161 -15.37 -124.67 95.40
C ALA A 161 -16.29 -125.19 96.53
N HIS A 162 -17.60 -124.92 96.47
CA HIS A 162 -18.56 -125.22 97.54
C HIS A 162 -19.32 -126.55 97.37
N ALA A 163 -18.70 -127.56 96.73
CA ALA A 163 -19.37 -128.82 96.37
C ALA A 163 -18.99 -130.05 97.23
N VAL A 164 -17.95 -130.01 98.09
CA VAL A 164 -17.50 -131.17 98.91
C VAL A 164 -16.90 -130.77 100.32
N PRO A 165 -17.16 -131.46 101.47
CA PRO A 165 -17.28 -130.81 102.83
C PRO A 165 -16.63 -131.51 104.11
N SER A 166 -17.31 -131.76 105.27
CA SER A 166 -16.76 -132.11 106.65
C SER A 166 -17.42 -133.28 107.49
N PHE A 167 -16.67 -134.21 108.15
CA PHE A 167 -17.07 -135.32 109.12
C PHE A 167 -15.87 -136.01 109.86
N ASN A 168 -16.04 -137.09 110.68
CA ASN A 168 -15.01 -137.65 111.62
C ASN A 168 -15.21 -139.12 112.17
N LEU A 169 -14.20 -139.68 112.91
CA LEU A 169 -14.15 -140.88 113.81
C LEU A 169 -14.15 -142.31 113.17
N GLY A 170 -13.70 -143.43 113.79
CA GLY A 170 -13.10 -143.77 115.11
C GLY A 170 -13.45 -145.24 115.55
N VAL A 171 -12.91 -145.97 116.57
CA VAL A 171 -11.74 -145.95 117.51
C VAL A 171 -11.56 -147.36 118.18
N SER A 172 -10.35 -147.97 118.33
CA SER A 172 -10.01 -149.06 119.33
C SER A 172 -8.55 -149.59 119.24
N GLY A 173 -7.98 -150.25 120.27
CA GLY A 173 -6.66 -150.91 120.20
C GLY A 173 -6.13 -151.58 121.49
N PHE A 174 -4.93 -152.19 121.43
CA PHE A 174 -4.12 -152.63 122.60
C PHE A 174 -2.63 -152.70 122.24
N GLY A 175 -1.78 -151.85 122.85
CA GLY A 175 -0.32 -151.88 122.70
C GLY A 175 0.33 -150.73 121.90
N GLY A 176 0.79 -149.67 122.60
CA GLY A 176 1.95 -148.85 122.23
C GLY A 176 2.00 -148.01 120.92
N THR A 177 1.42 -146.80 120.95
CA THR A 177 1.72 -145.60 120.09
C THR A 177 1.52 -145.72 118.54
N PRO A 178 1.54 -144.61 117.75
CA PRO A 178 0.62 -143.44 117.74
C PRO A 178 0.06 -143.06 116.32
N LYS A 179 -1.02 -142.22 116.17
CA LYS A 179 -1.37 -141.29 115.01
C LYS A 179 -2.83 -140.67 115.03
N ALA A 180 -3.22 -139.86 114.01
CA ALA A 180 -4.50 -139.07 113.87
C ALA A 180 -5.09 -138.97 112.40
N ALA A 181 -6.38 -138.55 112.16
CA ALA A 181 -7.14 -138.56 110.84
C ALA A 181 -8.34 -137.54 110.65
N ILE A 182 -9.01 -137.43 109.45
CA ILE A 182 -9.97 -136.35 108.96
C ILE A 182 -11.09 -136.83 107.93
N MET A 183 -12.28 -136.15 107.76
CA MET A 183 -13.34 -136.28 106.67
C MET A 183 -14.19 -134.94 106.50
N PHE A 184 -15.13 -134.53 105.59
CA PHE A 184 -16.08 -134.91 104.49
C PHE A 184 -17.51 -135.57 104.74
N GLY A 185 -18.78 -135.03 104.61
CA GLY A 185 -19.58 -133.74 104.48
C GLY A 185 -21.04 -133.90 103.87
N GLY A 186 -22.02 -132.99 103.51
CA GLY A 186 -22.35 -131.49 103.54
C GLY A 186 -23.20 -130.92 102.29
N PRO A 187 -24.01 -129.80 102.30
CA PRO A 187 -25.01 -129.44 101.21
C PRO A 187 -25.03 -128.01 100.52
N ASN A 188 -25.56 -127.87 99.28
CA ASN A 188 -25.76 -126.58 98.53
C ASN A 188 -26.69 -126.67 97.26
N ILE A 189 -27.33 -125.57 96.75
CA ILE A 189 -28.08 -125.54 95.45
C ILE A 189 -27.98 -124.22 94.63
N GLY A 190 -28.05 -123.03 95.25
CA GLY A 190 -28.35 -121.78 94.52
C GLY A 190 -27.25 -121.20 93.60
N SER A 191 -26.02 -121.69 93.69
CA SER A 191 -24.82 -121.07 93.10
C SER A 191 -24.63 -121.30 91.59
N SER A 192 -25.22 -122.34 91.02
CA SER A 192 -24.98 -122.75 89.62
C SER A 192 -25.56 -121.78 88.57
N LEU A 193 -26.74 -121.20 88.84
CA LEU A 193 -27.40 -120.25 87.94
C LEU A 193 -26.67 -118.90 87.86
N GLN A 194 -26.06 -118.43 88.95
CA GLN A 194 -25.24 -117.21 88.95
C GLN A 194 -23.95 -117.40 88.15
N ALA A 195 -23.31 -118.58 88.21
CA ALA A 195 -22.14 -118.89 87.39
C ALA A 195 -22.45 -118.84 85.88
N PHE A 196 -23.59 -119.41 85.46
CA PHE A 196 -24.06 -119.35 84.06
C PHE A 196 -24.35 -117.91 83.59
N SER A 197 -25.01 -117.11 84.43
CA SER A 197 -25.25 -115.68 84.18
C SER A 197 -23.93 -114.90 84.03
N GLY A 198 -22.95 -115.19 84.90
CA GLY A 198 -21.59 -114.62 84.81
C GLY A 198 -20.89 -114.96 83.49
N GLY A 199 -21.04 -116.19 82.99
CA GLY A 199 -20.51 -116.60 81.69
C GLY A 199 -21.05 -115.78 80.52
N PHE A 200 -22.38 -115.64 80.41
CA PHE A 200 -23.00 -114.79 79.38
C PHE A 200 -22.66 -113.30 79.55
N THR A 201 -22.56 -112.81 80.79
CA THR A 201 -22.12 -111.43 81.08
C THR A 201 -20.68 -111.20 80.64
N THR A 202 -19.79 -112.19 80.81
CA THR A 202 -18.39 -112.13 80.35
C THR A 202 -18.33 -112.05 78.81
N LEU A 203 -19.14 -112.86 78.12
CA LEU A 203 -19.25 -112.81 76.65
C LEU A 203 -19.83 -111.48 76.15
N ALA A 204 -20.85 -110.95 76.81
CA ALA A 204 -21.44 -109.64 76.48
C ALA A 204 -20.44 -108.48 76.71
N ASN A 205 -19.69 -108.50 77.82
CA ASN A 205 -18.65 -107.50 78.09
C ASN A 205 -17.49 -107.59 77.08
N LYS A 206 -17.08 -108.80 76.70
CA LYS A 206 -16.10 -109.00 75.62
C LYS A 206 -16.62 -108.46 74.28
N ALA A 207 -17.85 -108.78 73.89
CA ALA A 207 -18.46 -108.28 72.66
C ALA A 207 -18.60 -106.74 72.68
N ASN A 208 -18.98 -106.15 73.82
CA ASN A 208 -19.02 -104.69 74.01
C ASN A 208 -17.62 -104.05 73.91
N TYR A 209 -16.57 -104.70 74.42
CA TYR A 209 -15.19 -104.23 74.22
C TYR A 209 -14.79 -104.31 72.75
N GLU A 210 -15.06 -105.43 72.08
CA GLU A 210 -14.70 -105.64 70.67
C GLU A 210 -15.46 -104.65 69.76
N ALA A 211 -16.74 -104.38 70.05
CA ALA A 211 -17.54 -103.36 69.38
C ALA A 211 -17.04 -101.92 69.65
N ASN A 212 -16.73 -101.57 70.90
CA ASN A 212 -16.17 -100.24 71.23
C ASN A 212 -14.79 -100.04 70.59
N LYS A 213 -13.93 -101.06 70.61
CA LYS A 213 -12.62 -101.03 69.94
C LYS A 213 -12.75 -100.91 68.42
N ALA A 214 -13.69 -101.64 67.81
CA ALA A 214 -14.01 -101.49 66.40
C ALA A 214 -14.53 -100.08 66.08
N SER A 215 -15.37 -99.50 66.95
CA SER A 215 -15.88 -98.13 66.82
C SER A 215 -14.77 -97.08 66.91
N ILE A 216 -13.86 -97.20 67.89
CA ILE A 216 -12.67 -96.34 68.03
C ILE A 216 -11.78 -96.46 66.79
N ASN A 217 -11.48 -97.68 66.33
CA ASN A 217 -10.67 -97.89 65.13
C ASN A 217 -11.34 -97.39 63.84
N ALA A 218 -12.66 -97.51 63.72
CA ALA A 218 -13.44 -96.95 62.60
C ALA A 218 -13.59 -95.42 62.68
N SER A 219 -13.46 -94.83 63.87
CA SER A 219 -13.37 -93.38 64.07
C SER A 219 -11.99 -92.87 63.65
N HIS A 220 -10.91 -93.50 64.13
CA HIS A 220 -9.54 -93.17 63.71
C HIS A 220 -9.32 -93.44 62.22
N GLY A 221 -9.97 -94.46 61.65
CA GLY A 221 -10.02 -94.74 60.23
C GLY A 221 -10.62 -93.59 59.43
N ARG A 222 -11.91 -93.27 59.67
CA ARG A 222 -12.59 -92.17 58.96
C ARG A 222 -11.87 -90.83 59.12
N ARG A 223 -11.41 -90.49 60.33
CA ARG A 223 -10.62 -89.28 60.59
C ARG A 223 -9.31 -89.24 59.80
N TRP A 224 -8.64 -90.39 59.62
CA TRP A 224 -7.45 -90.50 58.78
C TRP A 224 -7.77 -90.30 57.30
N ASP A 225 -8.86 -90.90 56.84
CA ASP A 225 -9.30 -90.81 55.46
C ASP A 225 -9.74 -89.36 55.12
N ASP A 226 -10.39 -88.65 56.07
CA ASP A 226 -10.66 -87.21 56.00
C ASP A 226 -9.39 -86.37 55.94
N TRP A 227 -8.38 -86.64 56.79
CA TRP A 227 -7.10 -85.93 56.75
C TRP A 227 -6.34 -86.17 55.44
N LYS A 228 -6.38 -87.39 54.89
CA LYS A 228 -5.79 -87.69 53.58
C LYS A 228 -6.63 -87.16 52.42
N PHE A 229 -7.93 -86.95 52.58
CA PHE A 229 -8.72 -86.16 51.64
C PHE A 229 -8.31 -84.68 51.66
N GLN A 230 -8.11 -84.08 52.84
CA GLN A 230 -7.61 -82.69 52.96
C GLN A 230 -6.19 -82.51 52.41
N GLU A 231 -5.29 -83.49 52.62
CA GLU A 231 -3.96 -83.48 51.99
C GLU A 231 -4.07 -83.55 50.45
N ASN A 232 -4.94 -84.41 49.91
CA ASN A 232 -5.16 -84.51 48.47
C ASN A 232 -5.80 -83.25 47.86
N LEU A 233 -6.75 -82.60 48.55
CA LEU A 233 -7.29 -81.31 48.17
C LEU A 233 -6.20 -80.22 48.16
N ALA A 234 -5.39 -80.13 49.22
CA ALA A 234 -4.27 -79.20 49.28
C ALA A 234 -3.24 -79.44 48.17
N ASN A 235 -2.94 -80.70 47.83
CA ASN A 235 -2.09 -81.04 46.69
C ASN A 235 -2.71 -80.63 45.33
N LYS A 236 -4.05 -80.64 45.19
CA LYS A 236 -4.73 -80.17 43.98
C LYS A 236 -4.80 -78.65 43.90
N GLU A 237 -5.05 -77.96 45.01
CA GLU A 237 -4.94 -76.50 45.11
C GLU A 237 -3.50 -76.03 44.85
N LEU A 238 -2.47 -76.78 45.27
CA LEU A 238 -1.07 -76.50 44.89
C LEU A 238 -0.82 -76.62 43.38
N GLN A 239 -1.45 -77.58 42.70
CA GLN A 239 -1.37 -77.68 41.23
C GLN A 239 -2.11 -76.51 40.54
N GLN A 240 -3.22 -76.04 41.12
CA GLN A 240 -4.00 -74.91 40.61
C GLN A 240 -3.28 -73.57 40.80
N ILE A 241 -2.79 -73.27 42.01
CA ILE A 241 -2.08 -72.00 42.30
C ILE A 241 -0.77 -71.90 41.52
N GLN A 242 -0.09 -73.02 41.24
CA GLN A 242 1.08 -73.03 40.34
C GLN A 242 0.73 -72.62 38.91
N LYS A 243 -0.46 -72.99 38.39
CA LYS A 243 -0.92 -72.53 37.07
C LYS A 243 -1.36 -71.06 37.09
N GLN A 244 -1.94 -70.59 38.20
CA GLN A 244 -2.27 -69.17 38.38
C GLN A 244 -1.01 -68.30 38.48
N ILE A 245 0.02 -68.75 39.20
CA ILE A 245 1.35 -68.11 39.28
C ILE A 245 1.98 -68.01 37.89
N ALA A 246 2.03 -69.11 37.12
CA ALA A 246 2.58 -69.08 35.76
C ALA A 246 1.80 -68.15 34.80
N ALA A 247 0.48 -68.02 34.98
CA ALA A 247 -0.34 -67.08 34.22
C ALA A 247 -0.11 -65.62 34.64
N ALA A 248 0.16 -65.35 35.91
CA ALA A 248 0.53 -64.02 36.41
C ALA A 248 1.95 -63.62 35.97
N GLU A 249 2.90 -64.55 35.98
CA GLU A 249 4.26 -64.35 35.44
C GLU A 249 4.21 -64.03 33.94
N LEU A 250 3.39 -64.73 33.15
CA LEU A 250 3.11 -64.37 31.76
C LEU A 250 2.46 -62.98 31.62
N ARG A 251 1.54 -62.60 32.53
CA ARG A 251 0.87 -61.28 32.49
C ARG A 251 1.85 -60.13 32.77
N ILE A 252 2.85 -60.33 33.63
CA ILE A 252 3.96 -59.37 33.81
C ILE A 252 4.73 -59.22 32.49
N SER A 253 5.15 -60.32 31.86
CA SER A 253 5.87 -60.25 30.57
C SER A 253 5.06 -59.62 29.43
N ILE A 254 3.73 -59.75 29.45
CA ILE A 254 2.84 -59.02 28.53
C ILE A 254 2.84 -57.51 28.84
N ALA A 255 2.70 -57.12 30.11
CA ALA A 255 2.72 -55.71 30.50
C ALA A 255 4.08 -55.04 30.23
N GLU A 256 5.19 -55.76 30.44
CA GLU A 256 6.56 -55.34 30.08
C GLU A 256 6.69 -55.11 28.57
N LYS A 257 6.13 -56.00 27.73
CA LYS A 257 6.11 -55.81 26.26
C LYS A 257 5.13 -54.73 25.79
N GLU A 258 4.02 -54.49 26.50
CA GLU A 258 3.16 -53.33 26.24
C GLU A 258 3.87 -52.01 26.55
N LEU A 259 4.67 -51.95 27.62
CA LEU A 259 5.53 -50.79 27.93
C LEU A 259 6.63 -50.61 26.87
N GLU A 260 7.31 -51.68 26.45
CA GLU A 260 8.36 -51.62 25.40
C GLU A 260 7.80 -51.10 24.06
N ASN A 261 6.66 -51.63 23.62
CA ASN A 261 5.95 -51.13 22.42
C ASN A 261 5.53 -49.65 22.57
N HIS A 262 5.12 -49.23 23.77
CA HIS A 262 4.73 -47.85 24.05
C HIS A 262 5.93 -46.89 24.07
N VAL A 263 7.11 -47.35 24.52
CA VAL A 263 8.37 -46.60 24.41
C VAL A 263 8.75 -46.39 22.94
N ILE A 264 8.63 -47.43 22.10
CA ILE A 264 8.86 -47.31 20.65
C ILE A 264 7.90 -46.29 20.00
N GLN A 265 6.64 -46.19 20.46
CA GLN A 265 5.71 -45.14 20.01
C GLN A 265 6.18 -43.73 20.41
N ILE A 266 6.68 -43.55 21.64
CA ILE A 266 7.28 -42.28 22.10
C ILE A 266 8.51 -41.91 21.27
N GLU A 267 9.37 -42.86 20.94
CA GLU A 267 10.58 -42.63 20.13
C GLU A 267 10.23 -42.22 18.70
N ASN A 268 9.26 -42.88 18.06
CA ASN A 268 8.75 -42.50 16.74
C ASN A 268 8.10 -41.09 16.75
N ALA A 269 7.34 -40.75 17.80
CA ALA A 269 6.75 -39.43 17.96
C ALA A 269 7.82 -38.33 18.16
N LYS A 270 8.92 -38.64 18.86
CA LYS A 270 10.06 -37.72 19.06
C LYS A 270 10.88 -37.53 17.79
N ALA A 271 11.16 -38.59 17.03
CA ALA A 271 11.79 -38.48 15.71
C ALA A 271 10.95 -37.64 14.73
N THR A 272 9.62 -37.71 14.83
CA THR A 272 8.69 -36.88 14.04
C THR A 272 8.76 -35.40 14.46
N ASP A 273 8.83 -35.09 15.75
CA ASP A 273 9.01 -33.73 16.27
C ASP A 273 10.37 -33.13 15.86
N GLU A 274 11.45 -33.92 15.97
CA GLU A 274 12.79 -33.53 15.54
C GLU A 274 12.81 -33.21 14.03
N PHE A 275 12.16 -34.02 13.19
CA PHE A 275 12.01 -33.73 11.76
C PHE A 275 11.14 -32.48 11.50
N MET A 276 10.03 -32.28 12.23
CA MET A 276 9.21 -31.07 12.08
C MET A 276 9.95 -29.78 12.45
N ARG A 277 10.93 -29.84 13.36
CA ARG A 277 11.79 -28.70 13.73
C ARG A 277 12.93 -28.48 12.74
N SER A 278 13.59 -29.55 12.31
CA SER A 278 14.82 -29.52 11.50
C SER A 278 14.60 -29.45 9.99
N LYS A 279 13.40 -29.75 9.48
CA LYS A 279 13.06 -29.56 8.06
C LYS A 279 13.25 -28.09 7.65
N TYR A 280 13.70 -27.87 6.41
CA TYR A 280 13.96 -26.51 5.90
C TYR A 280 12.72 -25.61 5.89
N THR A 281 11.54 -26.15 5.54
CA THR A 281 10.27 -25.42 5.56
C THR A 281 9.60 -25.53 6.93
N ASN A 282 10.22 -24.94 7.94
CA ASN A 282 9.71 -24.86 9.33
C ASN A 282 9.03 -23.49 9.61
N GLU A 283 8.57 -23.28 10.84
CA GLU A 283 7.93 -22.01 11.25
C GLU A 283 8.87 -20.80 11.07
N GLU A 284 10.18 -20.97 11.32
CA GLU A 284 11.18 -19.90 11.25
C GLU A 284 11.36 -19.39 9.81
N LEU A 285 11.41 -20.28 8.82
CA LEU A 285 11.47 -19.89 7.40
C LEU A 285 10.25 -19.07 7.00
N TYR A 286 9.05 -19.50 7.37
CA TYR A 286 7.82 -18.76 7.03
C TYR A 286 7.71 -17.43 7.81
N GLN A 287 8.16 -17.37 9.07
CA GLN A 287 8.25 -16.14 9.85
C GLN A 287 9.23 -15.14 9.20
N TRP A 288 10.37 -15.61 8.68
CA TRP A 288 11.31 -14.79 7.92
C TRP A 288 10.70 -14.32 6.58
N GLN A 289 10.04 -15.20 5.82
CA GLN A 289 9.35 -14.83 4.57
C GLN A 289 8.29 -13.75 4.80
N VAL A 290 7.46 -13.90 5.84
CA VAL A 290 6.46 -12.88 6.24
C VAL A 290 7.14 -11.53 6.51
N GLY A 291 8.30 -11.51 7.15
CA GLY A 291 9.10 -10.29 7.36
C GLY A 291 9.58 -9.65 6.06
N GLN A 292 10.23 -10.41 5.17
CA GLN A 292 10.73 -9.90 3.89
C GLN A 292 9.60 -9.39 2.98
N ILE A 293 8.54 -10.19 2.82
CA ILE A 293 7.41 -9.86 1.96
C ILE A 293 6.68 -8.62 2.49
N SER A 294 6.46 -8.49 3.81
CA SER A 294 5.78 -7.32 4.39
C SER A 294 6.51 -6.01 4.09
N GLY A 295 7.85 -6.01 4.13
CA GLY A 295 8.66 -4.83 3.83
C GLY A 295 8.52 -4.36 2.38
N ILE A 296 8.66 -5.29 1.43
CA ILE A 296 8.53 -5.00 0.00
C ILE A 296 7.08 -4.63 -0.34
N TYR A 297 6.09 -5.37 0.19
CA TYR A 297 4.66 -5.13 -0.04
C TYR A 297 4.22 -3.70 0.28
N PHE A 298 4.66 -3.15 1.43
CA PHE A 298 4.34 -1.78 1.82
C PHE A 298 5.04 -0.73 0.94
N GLN A 299 6.26 -1.01 0.47
CA GLN A 299 6.99 -0.13 -0.45
C GLN A 299 6.34 -0.12 -1.84
N SER A 300 6.01 -1.29 -2.39
CA SER A 300 5.26 -1.42 -3.65
C SER A 300 3.89 -0.74 -3.57
N TYR A 301 3.18 -0.87 -2.44
CA TYR A 301 1.91 -0.17 -2.22
C TYR A 301 2.07 1.36 -2.30
N LYS A 302 3.10 1.93 -1.64
CA LYS A 302 3.37 3.38 -1.72
C LYS A 302 3.68 3.83 -3.15
N LEU A 303 4.46 3.06 -3.90
CA LEU A 303 4.77 3.37 -5.30
C LEU A 303 3.54 3.30 -6.21
N ALA A 304 2.71 2.26 -6.06
CA ALA A 304 1.45 2.14 -6.80
C ALA A 304 0.48 3.30 -6.47
N TYR A 305 0.42 3.72 -5.20
CA TYR A 305 -0.42 4.83 -4.75
C TYR A 305 0.04 6.18 -5.33
N ASP A 306 1.34 6.49 -5.26
CA ASP A 306 1.92 7.71 -5.85
C ASP A 306 1.71 7.75 -7.37
N LEU A 307 1.95 6.64 -8.08
CA LEU A 307 1.64 6.54 -9.51
C LEU A 307 0.14 6.74 -9.81
N ALA A 308 -0.75 6.25 -8.95
CA ALA A 308 -2.19 6.46 -9.08
C ALA A 308 -2.60 7.93 -8.85
N LYS A 309 -2.03 8.62 -7.85
CA LYS A 309 -2.26 10.07 -7.64
C LYS A 309 -1.69 10.92 -8.79
N ARG A 310 -0.53 10.54 -9.34
CA ARG A 310 0.04 11.17 -10.55
C ARG A 310 -0.84 10.95 -11.78
N ALA A 311 -1.40 9.76 -11.95
CA ALA A 311 -2.39 9.48 -13.00
C ALA A 311 -3.66 10.33 -12.79
N GLU A 312 -4.17 10.45 -11.56
CA GLU A 312 -5.32 11.33 -11.27
C GLU A 312 -5.02 12.82 -11.54
N ARG A 313 -3.80 13.31 -11.25
CA ARG A 313 -3.37 14.67 -11.66
C ARG A 313 -3.36 14.84 -13.18
N CYS A 314 -2.90 13.86 -13.94
CA CYS A 314 -2.93 13.92 -15.40
C CYS A 314 -4.36 13.83 -15.97
N PHE A 315 -5.22 13.01 -15.37
CA PHE A 315 -6.65 12.95 -15.70
C PHE A 315 -7.33 14.32 -15.50
N ARG A 316 -7.13 14.95 -14.34
CA ARG A 316 -7.62 16.32 -14.06
C ARG A 316 -7.10 17.33 -15.08
N PHE A 317 -5.79 17.30 -15.33
CA PHE A 317 -5.13 18.24 -16.24
C PHE A 317 -5.56 18.06 -17.70
N GLU A 318 -5.61 16.85 -18.24
CA GLU A 318 -5.95 16.62 -19.65
C GLU A 318 -7.40 17.05 -19.93
N LEU A 319 -8.36 16.67 -19.07
CA LEU A 319 -9.77 17.10 -19.17
C LEU A 319 -10.00 18.56 -18.73
N GLY A 320 -9.05 19.13 -17.99
CA GLY A 320 -9.09 20.46 -17.35
C GLY A 320 -10.21 20.63 -16.31
N ILE A 321 -10.54 19.55 -15.60
CA ILE A 321 -11.43 19.58 -14.43
C ILE A 321 -10.64 19.91 -13.16
N GLN A 322 -11.26 20.60 -12.20
CA GLN A 322 -10.56 21.14 -11.04
C GLN A 322 -10.34 20.09 -9.93
N ASP A 323 -11.35 19.27 -9.64
CA ASP A 323 -11.27 18.22 -8.63
C ASP A 323 -11.82 16.86 -9.10
N SER A 324 -11.37 15.80 -8.44
CA SER A 324 -11.78 14.41 -8.66
C SER A 324 -11.50 13.56 -7.43
N SER A 325 -12.37 12.60 -7.13
CA SER A 325 -12.26 11.75 -5.93
C SER A 325 -12.21 10.25 -6.28
N TYR A 326 -11.39 9.89 -7.27
CA TYR A 326 -11.16 8.50 -7.63
C TYR A 326 -10.13 7.85 -6.71
N ILE A 327 -8.94 8.44 -6.56
CA ILE A 327 -7.83 7.83 -5.79
C ILE A 327 -7.77 8.45 -4.39
N ASN A 328 -8.29 7.70 -3.41
CA ASN A 328 -8.54 8.18 -2.04
C ASN A 328 -7.52 7.63 -1.03
N PHE A 329 -7.39 8.26 0.14
CA PHE A 329 -6.61 7.68 1.25
C PHE A 329 -7.36 6.48 1.89
N GLY A 330 -6.63 5.54 2.51
CA GLY A 330 -7.21 4.44 3.29
C GLY A 330 -7.34 3.08 2.61
N TYR A 331 -6.71 2.85 1.44
CA TYR A 331 -6.68 1.49 0.84
C TYR A 331 -5.95 0.48 1.72
N TRP A 332 -4.84 0.89 2.34
CA TRP A 332 -4.02 0.09 3.26
C TRP A 332 -4.64 0.06 4.67
N ASP A 333 -4.91 -1.16 5.16
CA ASP A 333 -5.40 -1.41 6.51
C ASP A 333 -4.29 -2.05 7.36
N SER A 334 -3.66 -1.26 8.23
CA SER A 334 -2.56 -1.73 9.09
C SER A 334 -2.99 -2.81 10.09
N LEU A 335 -4.26 -2.86 10.52
CA LEU A 335 -4.77 -3.93 11.39
C LEU A 335 -4.86 -5.27 10.65
N LYS A 336 -5.00 -5.22 9.32
CA LYS A 336 -5.03 -6.39 8.42
C LYS A 336 -3.73 -6.54 7.61
N LYS A 337 -2.60 -6.00 8.09
CA LYS A 337 -1.27 -6.05 7.43
C LYS A 337 -1.27 -5.57 5.97
N GLY A 338 -2.17 -4.64 5.62
CA GLY A 338 -2.32 -4.09 4.28
C GLY A 338 -3.10 -4.96 3.29
N LEU A 339 -3.53 -6.17 3.67
CA LEU A 339 -4.19 -7.13 2.76
C LEU A 339 -5.41 -6.51 2.05
N LEU A 340 -5.62 -6.92 0.79
CA LEU A 340 -6.62 -6.39 -0.14
C LEU A 340 -6.48 -4.89 -0.51
N SER A 341 -5.35 -4.25 -0.19
CA SER A 341 -5.09 -2.85 -0.62
C SER A 341 -4.94 -2.72 -2.15
N GLY A 342 -4.27 -3.68 -2.79
CA GLY A 342 -4.06 -3.71 -4.24
C GLY A 342 -5.37 -3.89 -5.02
N GLU A 343 -6.25 -4.77 -4.57
CA GLU A 343 -7.57 -5.01 -5.17
C GLU A 343 -8.45 -3.75 -5.17
N LYS A 344 -8.49 -3.01 -4.06
CA LYS A 344 -9.23 -1.75 -3.95
C LYS A 344 -8.66 -0.67 -4.87
N LEU A 345 -7.33 -0.47 -4.84
CA LEU A 345 -6.65 0.52 -5.68
C LEU A 345 -6.83 0.19 -7.17
N GLN A 346 -6.74 -1.10 -7.53
CA GLN A 346 -6.98 -1.56 -8.90
C GLN A 346 -8.42 -1.27 -9.35
N TYR A 347 -9.42 -1.39 -8.49
CA TYR A 347 -10.80 -1.05 -8.82
C TYR A 347 -10.97 0.46 -9.11
N ASP A 348 -10.44 1.34 -8.26
CA ASP A 348 -10.53 2.78 -8.49
C ASP A 348 -9.68 3.26 -9.68
N LEU A 349 -8.55 2.60 -9.98
CA LEU A 349 -7.81 2.82 -11.23
C LEU A 349 -8.66 2.49 -12.48
N ARG A 350 -9.51 1.45 -12.44
CA ARG A 350 -10.44 1.15 -13.54
C ARG A 350 -11.63 2.11 -13.61
N ARG A 351 -12.08 2.67 -12.47
CA ARG A 351 -13.06 3.77 -12.45
C ARG A 351 -12.49 5.05 -13.07
N LEU A 352 -11.23 5.38 -12.78
CA LEU A 352 -10.51 6.52 -13.36
C LEU A 352 -10.31 6.35 -14.87
N GLU A 353 -9.91 5.15 -15.32
CA GLU A 353 -9.80 4.79 -16.74
C GLU A 353 -11.14 4.92 -17.49
N ASN A 354 -12.22 4.34 -16.97
CA ASN A 354 -13.53 4.44 -17.59
C ASN A 354 -14.06 5.88 -17.64
N ALA A 355 -13.89 6.64 -16.54
CA ALA A 355 -14.26 8.05 -16.50
C ALA A 355 -13.50 8.89 -17.54
N TYR A 356 -12.22 8.58 -17.79
CA TYR A 356 -11.46 9.25 -18.85
C TYR A 356 -12.03 8.95 -20.24
N LEU A 357 -12.39 7.70 -20.52
CA LEU A 357 -12.99 7.30 -21.80
C LEU A 357 -14.39 7.93 -22.03
N GLU A 358 -15.16 8.19 -20.96
CA GLU A 358 -16.48 8.85 -21.03
C GLU A 358 -16.40 10.38 -21.16
N GLN A 359 -15.38 11.00 -20.56
CA GLN A 359 -15.24 12.46 -20.45
C GLN A 359 -14.27 13.07 -21.47
N ASN A 360 -13.32 12.30 -22.02
CA ASN A 360 -12.41 12.76 -23.06
C ASN A 360 -13.15 12.89 -24.41
N ARG A 361 -13.71 14.08 -24.64
CA ARG A 361 -14.46 14.45 -25.84
C ARG A 361 -13.60 15.34 -26.72
N ARG A 362 -13.81 15.29 -28.04
CA ARG A 362 -13.08 16.14 -28.97
C ARG A 362 -13.52 17.59 -28.84
N GLU A 363 -12.59 18.44 -28.41
CA GLU A 363 -12.72 19.89 -28.39
C GLU A 363 -12.41 20.49 -29.78
N PHE A 364 -12.73 21.77 -30.00
CA PHE A 364 -12.46 22.43 -31.29
C PHE A 364 -10.96 22.70 -31.43
N GLU A 365 -10.29 21.93 -32.29
CA GLU A 365 -8.87 22.11 -32.63
C GLU A 365 -8.71 23.29 -33.60
N LEU A 366 -8.09 24.36 -33.12
CA LEU A 366 -7.96 25.65 -33.80
C LEU A 366 -6.49 26.06 -33.93
N THR A 367 -6.20 26.92 -34.91
CA THR A 367 -4.88 27.52 -35.09
C THR A 367 -5.03 29.02 -35.32
N LYS A 368 -4.43 29.83 -34.44
CA LYS A 368 -4.30 31.28 -34.62
C LYS A 368 -2.88 31.64 -35.02
N HIS A 369 -2.73 32.70 -35.79
CA HIS A 369 -1.44 33.33 -36.07
C HIS A 369 -1.46 34.75 -35.50
N VAL A 370 -0.47 35.06 -34.66
CA VAL A 370 -0.36 36.37 -34.00
C VAL A 370 0.93 37.03 -34.47
N SER A 371 0.77 38.07 -35.29
CA SER A 371 1.84 38.98 -35.71
C SER A 371 2.12 39.99 -34.59
N LEU A 372 3.38 40.15 -34.19
CA LEU A 372 3.76 41.23 -33.27
C LEU A 372 3.65 42.60 -33.95
N THR A 373 3.92 42.72 -35.26
CA THR A 373 3.70 43.96 -36.03
C THR A 373 2.26 44.48 -35.92
N LEU A 374 1.27 43.58 -35.89
CA LEU A 374 -0.15 43.95 -35.79
C LEU A 374 -0.67 44.06 -34.35
N LEU A 375 -0.14 43.28 -33.41
CA LEU A 375 -0.63 43.27 -32.02
C LEU A 375 0.09 44.28 -31.12
N ASN A 376 1.41 44.38 -31.23
CA ASN A 376 2.23 45.32 -30.44
C ASN A 376 3.54 45.61 -31.20
N PRO A 377 3.52 46.53 -32.18
CA PRO A 377 4.71 46.87 -32.94
C PRO A 377 5.82 47.50 -32.08
N LEU A 378 5.49 48.18 -30.98
CA LEU A 378 6.51 48.71 -30.06
C LEU A 378 7.35 47.59 -29.44
N ALA A 379 6.72 46.46 -29.09
CA ALA A 379 7.44 45.26 -28.64
C ALA A 379 8.31 44.65 -29.76
N LEU A 380 7.92 44.74 -31.04
CA LEU A 380 8.78 44.34 -32.15
C LEU A 380 10.00 45.26 -32.30
N VAL A 381 9.84 46.58 -32.17
CA VAL A 381 11.00 47.50 -32.18
C VAL A 381 11.91 47.23 -30.98
N GLN A 382 11.36 46.99 -29.80
CA GLN A 382 12.12 46.59 -28.62
C GLN A 382 12.95 45.31 -28.90
N LEU A 383 12.36 44.32 -29.57
CA LEU A 383 13.03 43.07 -29.96
C LEU A 383 14.18 43.30 -30.95
N ARG A 384 14.01 44.18 -31.95
CA ARG A 384 15.06 44.54 -32.92
C ARG A 384 16.24 45.21 -32.23
N GLU A 385 15.98 46.25 -31.45
CA GLU A 385 17.05 47.09 -30.89
C GLU A 385 17.75 46.42 -29.71
N THR A 386 16.98 45.92 -28.74
CA THR A 386 17.50 45.38 -27.46
C THR A 386 17.70 43.86 -27.47
N GLY A 387 17.20 43.16 -28.50
CA GLY A 387 17.21 41.70 -28.55
C GLY A 387 16.17 41.03 -27.64
N ARG A 388 15.31 41.78 -26.94
CA ARG A 388 14.29 41.23 -26.04
C ARG A 388 12.97 42.01 -26.14
N CYS A 389 11.84 41.34 -25.96
CA CYS A 389 10.57 42.02 -25.72
C CYS A 389 9.62 41.22 -24.81
N PHE A 390 8.48 41.85 -24.53
CA PHE A 390 7.33 41.24 -23.87
C PHE A 390 6.06 41.47 -24.70
N VAL A 391 5.17 40.47 -24.74
CA VAL A 391 3.89 40.58 -25.46
C VAL A 391 2.76 39.95 -24.65
N ASN A 392 1.63 40.63 -24.59
CA ASN A 392 0.40 40.15 -23.97
C ASN A 392 -0.56 39.67 -25.07
N LEU A 393 -1.13 38.48 -24.90
CA LEU A 393 -2.19 37.92 -25.73
C LEU A 393 -3.49 38.00 -24.94
N PRO A 394 -4.35 39.01 -25.23
CA PRO A 394 -5.60 39.21 -24.50
C PRO A 394 -6.70 38.25 -25.01
N GLU A 395 -7.92 38.31 -24.50
CA GLU A 395 -8.99 37.36 -24.92
C GLU A 395 -9.62 37.77 -26.27
N GLU A 396 -9.71 39.07 -26.48
CA GLU A 396 -10.34 39.78 -27.60
C GLU A 396 -9.76 39.34 -28.96
N ILE A 397 -8.46 39.06 -29.03
CA ILE A 397 -7.84 38.57 -30.27
C ILE A 397 -8.34 37.16 -30.66
N PHE A 398 -8.79 36.35 -29.71
CA PHE A 398 -9.41 35.04 -29.97
C PHE A 398 -10.93 35.15 -30.18
N ASP A 399 -11.58 36.15 -29.59
CA ASP A 399 -12.99 36.48 -29.86
C ASP A 399 -13.20 37.09 -31.25
N LEU A 400 -12.20 37.80 -31.80
CA LEU A 400 -12.21 38.27 -33.19
C LEU A 400 -12.31 37.12 -34.22
N ASP A 401 -11.70 35.96 -33.92
CA ASP A 401 -11.80 34.77 -34.78
C ASP A 401 -13.10 33.99 -34.51
N TYR A 402 -13.40 33.77 -33.23
CA TYR A 402 -14.51 32.92 -32.78
C TYR A 402 -15.13 33.47 -31.49
N PRO A 403 -16.09 34.42 -31.57
CA PRO A 403 -16.77 34.94 -30.39
C PRO A 403 -17.69 33.87 -29.81
N GLY A 404 -17.74 33.77 -28.49
CA GLY A 404 -18.46 32.70 -27.78
C GLY A 404 -17.65 31.41 -27.59
N HIS A 405 -16.41 31.34 -28.04
CA HIS A 405 -15.50 30.26 -27.62
C HIS A 405 -14.91 30.54 -26.23
N TYR A 406 -14.80 29.53 -25.40
CA TYR A 406 -14.17 29.57 -24.08
C TYR A 406 -13.28 28.33 -23.87
N PHE A 407 -12.72 28.15 -22.67
CA PHE A 407 -11.84 27.04 -22.33
C PHE A 407 -10.63 26.91 -23.27
N ARG A 408 -10.12 28.05 -23.75
CA ARG A 408 -9.07 28.15 -24.77
C ARG A 408 -7.72 27.67 -24.22
N ARG A 409 -7.31 26.45 -24.59
CA ARG A 409 -6.11 25.77 -24.07
C ARG A 409 -5.11 25.43 -25.18
N ILE A 410 -3.87 25.89 -25.03
CA ILE A 410 -2.77 25.66 -25.97
C ILE A 410 -2.46 24.17 -26.09
N LYS A 411 -2.27 23.69 -27.33
CA LYS A 411 -1.78 22.34 -27.66
C LYS A 411 -0.31 22.36 -28.06
N SER A 412 0.12 23.41 -28.76
CA SER A 412 1.53 23.71 -29.08
C SER A 412 1.66 25.15 -29.57
N VAL A 413 2.78 25.82 -29.31
CA VAL A 413 3.16 27.07 -29.98
C VAL A 413 4.45 26.86 -30.77
N SER A 414 4.49 27.40 -31.99
CA SER A 414 5.71 27.58 -32.77
C SER A 414 5.89 29.04 -33.16
N ILE A 415 7.13 29.45 -33.48
CA ILE A 415 7.49 30.82 -33.83
C ILE A 415 8.10 30.91 -35.23
N THR A 416 7.73 31.95 -35.97
CA THR A 416 8.43 32.37 -37.20
C THR A 416 9.00 33.78 -37.00
N LEU A 417 10.24 33.98 -37.41
CA LEU A 417 10.95 35.25 -37.42
C LEU A 417 11.42 35.50 -38.86
N PRO A 418 10.62 36.16 -39.72
CA PRO A 418 11.06 36.50 -41.07
C PRO A 418 12.15 37.57 -40.97
N CYS A 419 13.38 37.21 -41.32
CA CYS A 419 14.55 38.07 -41.29
C CYS A 419 15.55 37.71 -42.39
N VAL A 420 16.55 38.55 -42.63
CA VAL A 420 17.59 38.33 -43.64
C VAL A 420 18.84 37.78 -42.98
N VAL A 421 19.14 36.50 -43.22
CA VAL A 421 20.29 35.79 -42.62
C VAL A 421 21.15 35.09 -43.67
N GLY A 422 22.40 34.81 -43.31
CA GLY A 422 23.31 34.02 -44.13
C GLY A 422 22.93 32.53 -44.15
N PRO A 423 23.40 31.77 -45.16
CA PRO A 423 23.26 30.32 -45.16
C PRO A 423 23.98 29.72 -43.95
N TYR A 424 23.34 28.76 -43.28
CA TYR A 424 23.80 28.10 -42.06
C TYR A 424 23.90 28.99 -40.80
N THR A 425 23.39 30.23 -40.83
CA THR A 425 23.22 31.04 -39.62
C THR A 425 22.04 30.56 -38.77
N THR A 426 22.27 30.24 -37.50
CA THR A 426 21.21 29.89 -36.53
C THR A 426 20.39 31.12 -36.14
N ILE A 427 19.06 31.05 -36.27
CA ILE A 427 18.14 32.07 -35.75
C ILE A 427 17.76 31.67 -34.32
N SER A 428 18.63 32.04 -33.37
CA SER A 428 18.46 31.70 -31.95
C SER A 428 17.46 32.64 -31.26
N CYS A 429 16.30 32.13 -30.88
CA CYS A 429 15.29 32.86 -30.09
C CYS A 429 14.70 31.99 -28.99
N THR A 430 14.77 32.46 -27.73
CA THR A 430 14.01 31.86 -26.63
C THR A 430 12.60 32.46 -26.61
N LEU A 431 11.57 31.62 -26.62
CA LEU A 431 10.19 32.01 -26.36
C LEU A 431 9.77 31.44 -25.00
N ARG A 432 9.32 32.31 -24.09
CA ARG A 432 8.97 31.93 -22.70
C ARG A 432 7.57 32.41 -22.34
N LEU A 433 6.76 31.49 -21.81
CA LEU A 433 5.48 31.78 -21.20
C LEU A 433 5.69 32.28 -19.75
N LEU A 434 5.20 33.47 -19.44
CA LEU A 434 5.31 34.10 -18.12
C LEU A 434 4.04 33.86 -17.28
N LYS A 435 2.88 34.17 -17.86
CA LYS A 435 1.55 34.07 -17.24
C LYS A 435 0.56 33.46 -18.23
N ASN A 436 -0.42 32.70 -17.77
CA ASN A 436 -1.48 32.14 -18.64
C ASN A 436 -2.80 32.03 -17.88
N SER A 437 -3.93 32.19 -18.57
CA SER A 437 -5.25 32.04 -17.97
C SER A 437 -6.27 31.41 -18.91
N ILE A 438 -7.15 30.57 -18.34
CA ILE A 438 -8.22 29.86 -19.05
C ILE A 438 -9.56 30.36 -18.49
N ARG A 439 -10.43 30.90 -19.34
CA ARG A 439 -11.84 31.10 -19.00
C ARG A 439 -12.53 29.73 -18.95
N ILE A 440 -12.84 29.21 -17.76
CA ILE A 440 -13.35 27.84 -17.54
C ILE A 440 -14.86 27.68 -17.59
N ASN A 441 -15.62 28.78 -17.43
CA ASN A 441 -17.07 28.77 -17.55
C ASN A 441 -17.57 30.09 -18.18
N THR A 442 -18.83 30.10 -18.60
CA THR A 442 -19.47 31.18 -19.37
C THR A 442 -20.43 32.03 -18.55
N SER A 443 -20.31 31.99 -17.22
CA SER A 443 -21.04 32.86 -16.31
C SER A 443 -20.69 34.33 -16.56
N MET A 444 -21.66 35.23 -16.40
CA MET A 444 -21.48 36.68 -16.60
C MET A 444 -22.31 37.47 -15.58
N PRO A 445 -22.05 37.32 -14.26
CA PRO A 445 -22.76 38.11 -13.24
C PRO A 445 -22.40 39.59 -13.36
N ASP A 446 -21.12 39.88 -13.58
CA ASP A 446 -20.54 41.23 -13.65
C ASP A 446 -20.25 41.65 -15.11
N GLY A 447 -20.89 41.00 -16.09
CA GLY A 447 -20.66 41.20 -17.52
C GLY A 447 -19.68 40.23 -18.17
N TYR A 448 -19.28 40.51 -19.42
CA TYR A 448 -18.36 39.67 -20.20
C TYR A 448 -16.87 39.81 -19.82
N PRO A 449 -16.32 41.03 -19.61
CA PRO A 449 -14.90 41.22 -19.29
C PRO A 449 -14.47 40.41 -18.07
N ARG A 450 -13.17 40.14 -17.96
CA ARG A 450 -12.59 39.66 -16.70
C ARG A 450 -12.64 40.77 -15.66
N ASN A 451 -12.96 40.44 -14.42
CA ASN A 451 -13.00 41.43 -13.34
C ASN A 451 -11.59 42.02 -13.08
N THR A 452 -11.51 43.34 -12.93
CA THR A 452 -10.29 44.12 -12.61
C THR A 452 -10.45 44.87 -11.28
N ASP A 453 -9.42 45.62 -10.87
CA ASP A 453 -9.48 46.65 -9.82
C ASP A 453 -9.43 48.07 -10.41
N ASP A 454 -9.42 49.10 -9.56
CA ASP A 454 -9.34 50.52 -9.93
C ASP A 454 -8.02 50.90 -10.67
N ALA A 455 -7.12 49.94 -10.92
CA ALA A 455 -5.87 50.10 -11.66
C ALA A 455 -5.77 49.13 -12.87
N ASP A 456 -6.90 48.60 -13.34
CA ASP A 456 -7.04 47.63 -14.44
C ASP A 456 -6.27 46.30 -14.23
N LEU A 457 -5.88 45.98 -13.00
CA LEU A 457 -5.20 44.72 -12.69
C LEU A 457 -6.25 43.61 -12.48
N PRO A 458 -6.08 42.41 -13.08
CA PRO A 458 -7.07 41.35 -12.96
C PRO A 458 -7.27 40.86 -11.52
N THR A 459 -8.50 40.94 -11.01
CA THR A 459 -8.89 40.53 -9.66
C THR A 459 -9.29 39.04 -9.61
N THR A 460 -9.77 38.61 -8.43
CA THR A 460 -10.32 37.26 -8.22
C THR A 460 -11.60 37.08 -9.02
N ASP A 461 -11.58 36.13 -9.95
CA ASP A 461 -12.70 35.84 -10.84
C ASP A 461 -12.77 34.31 -11.05
N ASP A 462 -13.76 33.65 -10.45
CA ASP A 462 -13.95 32.18 -10.50
C ASP A 462 -14.15 31.63 -11.92
N ARG A 463 -14.33 32.51 -12.91
CA ARG A 463 -14.39 32.14 -14.33
C ARG A 463 -13.01 31.93 -14.92
N PHE A 464 -11.94 32.41 -14.29
CA PHE A 464 -10.57 32.37 -14.80
C PHE A 464 -9.60 31.67 -13.84
N ILE A 465 -8.97 30.59 -14.32
CA ILE A 465 -7.86 29.93 -13.60
C ILE A 465 -6.53 30.20 -14.31
N GLU A 466 -5.41 30.04 -13.59
CA GLU A 466 -4.07 29.94 -14.17
C GLU A 466 -3.61 28.48 -14.13
N ASN A 467 -3.12 27.92 -15.24
CA ASN A 467 -2.72 26.52 -15.28
C ASN A 467 -1.20 26.34 -15.14
N ASN A 468 -0.75 25.41 -14.30
CA ASN A 468 0.67 25.16 -14.05
C ASN A 468 1.21 24.02 -14.94
N ILE A 469 1.73 24.40 -16.11
CA ILE A 469 2.28 23.46 -17.10
C ILE A 469 3.76 23.08 -16.81
N PRO A 470 4.24 21.91 -17.28
CA PRO A 470 5.60 21.43 -17.00
C PRO A 470 6.69 22.13 -17.84
N VAL A 471 6.39 22.59 -19.06
CA VAL A 471 7.38 23.15 -20.01
C VAL A 471 6.96 24.54 -20.46
N LYS A 472 7.55 25.57 -19.82
CA LYS A 472 7.20 27.00 -19.98
C LYS A 472 8.12 27.79 -20.93
N ALA A 473 8.99 27.14 -21.69
CA ALA A 473 9.84 27.79 -22.69
C ALA A 473 10.26 26.84 -23.82
N ILE A 474 10.59 27.42 -24.97
CA ILE A 474 11.28 26.77 -26.11
C ILE A 474 12.45 27.63 -26.57
N ALA A 475 13.38 27.03 -27.32
CA ALA A 475 14.42 27.74 -28.05
C ALA A 475 14.31 27.39 -29.54
N ALA A 476 14.00 28.38 -30.37
CA ALA A 476 14.07 28.27 -31.82
C ALA A 476 15.53 28.31 -32.29
N SER A 477 15.79 27.64 -33.42
CA SER A 477 17.09 27.57 -34.09
C SER A 477 17.00 27.89 -35.59
N ASN A 478 15.83 27.68 -36.24
CA ASN A 478 15.64 27.91 -37.67
C ASN A 478 14.72 29.09 -38.01
N GLY A 479 13.99 29.63 -37.03
CA GLY A 479 13.13 30.81 -37.21
C GLY A 479 11.93 30.63 -38.16
N GLN A 480 11.57 29.40 -38.57
CA GLN A 480 10.49 29.13 -39.51
C GLN A 480 9.56 28.03 -38.98
N ASN A 481 8.41 28.45 -38.43
CA ASN A 481 7.43 27.58 -37.77
C ASN A 481 8.09 26.68 -36.69
N ASP A 482 9.08 27.23 -35.99
CA ASP A 482 9.95 26.50 -35.08
C ASP A 482 9.24 26.23 -33.74
N SER A 483 9.15 24.96 -33.34
CA SER A 483 8.53 24.55 -32.07
C SER A 483 9.55 24.25 -30.96
N GLY A 484 10.84 24.46 -31.22
CA GLY A 484 11.95 24.18 -30.30
C GLY A 484 12.09 22.69 -29.92
N ILE A 485 11.54 21.79 -30.73
CA ILE A 485 11.71 20.34 -30.65
C ILE A 485 11.98 19.80 -32.06
N PHE A 486 12.81 18.77 -32.18
CA PHE A 486 13.26 18.24 -33.47
C PHE A 486 12.13 17.67 -34.35
N GLU A 487 11.07 17.15 -33.73
CA GLU A 487 9.85 16.66 -34.41
C GLU A 487 8.61 17.04 -33.57
N LEU A 488 7.67 17.76 -34.18
CA LEU A 488 6.40 18.13 -33.53
C LEU A 488 5.38 16.99 -33.65
N ASN A 489 5.47 16.02 -32.75
CA ASN A 489 4.63 14.83 -32.75
C ASN A 489 3.55 14.87 -31.65
N PHE A 490 2.28 15.06 -32.05
CA PHE A 490 1.13 15.07 -31.12
C PHE A 490 0.81 13.72 -30.46
N ARG A 491 1.54 12.65 -30.82
CA ARG A 491 1.46 11.31 -30.21
C ARG A 491 2.64 10.99 -29.27
N ASP A 492 3.53 11.96 -28.97
CA ASP A 492 4.53 11.79 -27.92
C ASP A 492 3.84 11.43 -26.59
N GLU A 493 4.43 10.50 -25.84
CA GLU A 493 3.98 10.08 -24.52
C GLU A 493 4.05 11.21 -23.47
N ARG A 494 4.80 12.27 -23.77
CA ARG A 494 5.01 13.46 -22.94
C ARG A 494 4.16 14.63 -23.40
N TYR A 495 3.97 15.59 -22.51
CA TYR A 495 3.36 16.88 -22.86
C TYR A 495 4.31 17.71 -23.74
N LEU A 496 3.76 18.36 -24.76
CA LEU A 496 4.50 19.28 -25.62
C LEU A 496 4.78 20.61 -24.89
N PRO A 497 5.76 21.41 -25.35
CA PRO A 497 5.95 22.76 -24.83
C PRO A 497 4.67 23.59 -24.91
N PHE A 498 4.36 24.30 -23.83
CA PHE A 498 3.14 25.09 -23.63
C PHE A 498 1.82 24.30 -23.59
N GLU A 499 1.83 22.97 -23.72
CA GLU A 499 0.59 22.17 -23.75
C GLU A 499 -0.22 22.32 -22.46
N GLY A 500 -1.53 22.55 -22.60
CA GLY A 500 -2.51 22.69 -21.55
C GLY A 500 -2.65 24.09 -20.94
N ALA A 501 -1.73 25.03 -21.22
CA ALA A 501 -1.80 26.41 -20.74
C ALA A 501 -2.96 27.19 -21.38
N GLY A 502 -3.43 28.24 -20.72
CA GLY A 502 -4.41 29.17 -21.26
C GLY A 502 -3.90 29.99 -22.43
N ALA A 503 -4.77 30.23 -23.41
CA ALA A 503 -4.46 31.05 -24.58
C ALA A 503 -4.29 32.54 -24.23
N ILE A 504 -5.05 33.04 -23.25
CA ILE A 504 -4.87 34.39 -22.68
C ILE A 504 -3.56 34.36 -21.88
N SER A 505 -2.53 35.07 -22.33
CA SER A 505 -1.17 34.77 -21.89
C SER A 505 -0.15 35.89 -22.11
N GLN A 506 0.84 35.96 -21.20
CA GLN A 506 1.97 36.89 -21.30
C GLN A 506 3.25 36.13 -21.63
N TRP A 507 4.02 36.66 -22.58
CA TRP A 507 5.22 36.03 -23.12
C TRP A 507 6.42 36.98 -23.08
N SER A 508 7.62 36.41 -23.03
CA SER A 508 8.86 37.10 -23.38
C SER A 508 9.49 36.40 -24.59
N LEU A 509 9.93 37.20 -25.56
CA LEU A 509 10.78 36.77 -26.67
C LEU A 509 12.18 37.32 -26.38
N GLU A 510 13.20 36.47 -26.50
CA GLU A 510 14.57 36.77 -26.08
C GLU A 510 15.56 36.18 -27.07
N LEU A 511 16.05 37.04 -27.96
CA LEU A 511 17.22 36.82 -28.83
C LEU A 511 18.50 37.01 -28.01
N PHE A 512 19.67 36.92 -28.66
CA PHE A 512 20.94 37.16 -27.99
C PHE A 512 21.12 38.66 -27.67
N ASN A 513 21.24 38.97 -26.38
CA ASN A 513 21.36 40.30 -25.79
C ASN A 513 22.22 40.23 -24.52
N ASP A 514 22.87 41.33 -24.14
CA ASP A 514 23.50 41.47 -22.83
C ASP A 514 23.05 42.75 -22.11
N LEU A 515 21.74 42.78 -21.81
CA LEU A 515 21.06 43.92 -21.17
C LEU A 515 21.72 44.34 -19.83
N PRO A 516 21.64 45.63 -19.44
CA PRO A 516 22.20 46.15 -18.17
C PRO A 516 21.68 45.51 -16.87
N SER A 517 20.69 44.62 -16.91
CA SER A 517 20.29 43.79 -15.76
C SER A 517 21.20 42.58 -15.52
N ASN A 518 21.97 42.19 -16.53
CA ASN A 518 22.79 40.98 -16.58
C ASN A 518 24.29 41.32 -16.73
N ASN A 519 24.57 42.42 -17.42
CA ASN A 519 25.90 42.93 -17.71
C ASN A 519 26.46 43.78 -16.54
N PRO A 520 27.64 43.46 -15.99
CA PRO A 520 28.24 44.20 -14.87
C PRO A 520 29.07 45.43 -15.27
N ASP A 521 29.28 45.72 -16.56
CA ASP A 521 30.08 46.84 -17.04
C ASP A 521 29.21 48.03 -17.51
N PRO A 522 29.08 49.11 -16.71
CA PRO A 522 28.33 50.30 -17.11
C PRO A 522 29.00 51.10 -18.24
N GLY A 523 30.21 50.75 -18.66
CA GLY A 523 30.89 51.33 -19.83
C GLY A 523 30.50 50.70 -21.16
N ASN A 524 29.76 49.59 -21.17
CA ASN A 524 29.41 48.84 -22.38
C ASN A 524 27.98 48.24 -22.29
N PRO A 525 26.92 49.01 -22.58
CA PRO A 525 25.54 48.67 -22.18
C PRO A 525 24.89 47.46 -22.89
N ASP A 526 25.44 46.98 -24.02
CA ASP A 526 25.08 45.69 -24.64
C ASP A 526 26.31 45.10 -25.34
N PHE A 527 27.18 44.43 -24.56
CA PHE A 527 28.30 43.65 -25.10
C PHE A 527 27.84 42.56 -26.09
N GLY A 528 26.57 42.14 -26.01
CA GLY A 528 25.97 41.21 -26.94
C GLY A 528 25.75 41.78 -28.35
N LYS A 529 25.52 43.09 -28.50
CA LYS A 529 25.22 43.75 -29.79
C LYS A 529 26.22 43.44 -30.91
N PRO A 530 27.56 43.60 -30.73
CA PRO A 530 28.55 43.26 -31.76
C PRO A 530 28.74 41.74 -31.99
N LEU A 531 28.15 40.87 -31.17
CA LEU A 531 28.26 39.41 -31.28
C LEU A 531 27.00 38.75 -31.86
N ARG A 532 25.94 39.53 -32.15
CA ARG A 532 24.70 39.06 -32.80
C ARG A 532 25.05 38.41 -34.16
N GLN A 533 24.58 37.19 -34.38
CA GLN A 533 24.96 36.36 -35.55
C GLN A 533 24.31 36.79 -36.87
N PHE A 534 23.35 37.71 -36.82
CA PHE A 534 22.72 38.38 -37.96
C PHE A 534 22.19 39.75 -37.49
N ASP A 535 21.88 40.65 -38.43
CA ASP A 535 21.31 41.95 -38.11
C ASP A 535 19.81 41.84 -37.75
N TYR A 536 19.47 42.21 -36.53
CA TYR A 536 18.11 42.17 -36.00
C TYR A 536 17.22 43.27 -36.60
N SER A 537 17.77 44.32 -37.22
CA SER A 537 16.98 45.32 -37.95
C SER A 537 16.15 44.68 -39.09
N THR A 538 16.64 43.56 -39.63
CA THR A 538 16.03 42.84 -40.75
C THR A 538 14.81 41.99 -40.36
N ILE A 539 14.50 41.85 -39.06
CA ILE A 539 13.35 41.08 -38.56
C ILE A 539 12.06 41.85 -38.88
N THR A 540 11.34 41.46 -39.94
CA THR A 540 10.16 42.20 -40.40
C THR A 540 8.95 42.03 -39.48
N ASP A 541 8.86 40.88 -38.79
CA ASP A 541 7.80 40.56 -37.82
C ASP A 541 8.29 39.44 -36.86
N ALA A 542 7.54 39.16 -35.80
CA ALA A 542 7.60 37.92 -35.04
C ALA A 542 6.19 37.31 -34.99
N ILE A 543 6.04 36.10 -35.54
CA ILE A 543 4.73 35.44 -35.70
C ILE A 543 4.65 34.24 -34.76
N LEU A 544 3.70 34.27 -33.82
CA LEU A 544 3.36 33.13 -32.98
C LEU A 544 2.26 32.30 -33.66
N HIS A 545 2.55 31.04 -33.98
CA HIS A 545 1.57 30.08 -34.49
C HIS A 545 1.04 29.25 -33.33
N ILE A 546 -0.13 29.63 -32.82
CA ILE A 546 -0.73 29.05 -31.61
C ILE A 546 -1.77 28.03 -32.04
N LYS A 547 -1.48 26.75 -31.82
CA LYS A 547 -2.48 25.67 -31.94
C LYS A 547 -3.12 25.48 -30.57
N TYR A 548 -4.44 25.56 -30.51
CA TYR A 548 -5.20 25.48 -29.26
C TYR A 548 -6.49 24.67 -29.44
N MET A 549 -7.08 24.26 -28.33
CA MET A 549 -8.37 23.61 -28.23
C MET A 549 -9.34 24.55 -27.50
N ALA A 550 -10.63 24.50 -27.86
CA ALA A 550 -11.66 25.35 -27.25
C ALA A 550 -13.03 24.64 -27.17
N ARG A 551 -13.92 25.21 -26.35
CA ARG A 551 -15.35 24.86 -26.24
C ARG A 551 -16.18 26.04 -26.74
N GLU A 552 -17.39 25.83 -27.25
CA GLU A 552 -18.32 26.90 -27.63
C GLU A 552 -19.47 27.01 -26.62
N ASP A 553 -19.90 28.23 -26.33
CA ASP A 553 -21.23 28.52 -25.80
C ASP A 553 -21.90 29.61 -26.65
N ALA A 554 -23.20 29.42 -26.90
CA ALA A 554 -23.96 30.16 -27.91
C ALA A 554 -24.91 31.18 -27.27
N GLY A 555 -25.67 31.90 -28.09
CA GLY A 555 -26.68 32.84 -27.61
C GLY A 555 -26.07 33.99 -26.80
N MET A 556 -26.35 34.03 -25.49
CA MET A 556 -26.00 35.17 -24.63
C MET A 556 -24.48 35.38 -24.52
N PHE A 557 -23.70 34.34 -24.19
CA PHE A 557 -22.24 34.45 -24.04
C PHE A 557 -21.57 34.99 -25.31
N LYS A 558 -21.93 34.43 -26.46
CA LYS A 558 -21.50 34.88 -27.80
C LYS A 558 -21.93 36.32 -28.12
N SER A 559 -23.15 36.72 -27.73
CA SER A 559 -23.67 38.07 -27.97
C SER A 559 -22.96 39.11 -27.10
N SER A 560 -22.68 38.78 -25.84
CA SER A 560 -21.92 39.63 -24.93
C SER A 560 -20.44 39.74 -25.31
N ALA A 561 -19.82 38.69 -25.87
CA ALA A 561 -18.49 38.79 -26.48
C ALA A 561 -18.47 39.77 -27.67
N ILE A 562 -19.51 39.76 -28.51
CA ILE A 562 -19.64 40.68 -29.65
C ILE A 562 -19.95 42.12 -29.20
N ALA A 563 -20.69 42.31 -28.10
CA ALA A 563 -20.89 43.62 -27.49
C ALA A 563 -19.57 44.17 -26.93
N HIS A 564 -18.88 43.38 -26.12
CA HIS A 564 -17.55 43.71 -25.57
C HIS A 564 -16.54 44.06 -26.66
N LEU A 565 -16.46 43.30 -27.77
CA LEU A 565 -15.57 43.64 -28.89
C LEU A 565 -15.90 44.99 -29.53
N ARG A 566 -17.17 45.43 -29.55
CA ARG A 566 -17.52 46.77 -30.05
C ARG A 566 -17.11 47.83 -29.04
N GLU A 567 -17.46 47.64 -27.78
CA GLU A 567 -17.12 48.54 -26.67
C GLU A 567 -15.59 48.71 -26.55
N TYR A 568 -14.83 47.64 -26.69
CA TYR A 568 -13.36 47.63 -26.70
C TYR A 568 -12.74 48.43 -27.85
N PHE A 569 -13.26 48.32 -29.08
CA PHE A 569 -12.72 49.10 -30.21
C PHE A 569 -13.26 50.53 -30.28
N ASN A 570 -14.47 50.80 -29.79
CA ASN A 570 -15.09 52.12 -29.65
C ASN A 570 -14.86 52.75 -28.25
N GLN A 571 -13.81 52.35 -27.52
CA GLN A 571 -13.51 52.89 -26.18
C GLN A 571 -12.86 54.27 -26.29
N ASP A 572 -13.62 55.33 -25.98
CA ASP A 572 -13.10 56.70 -25.84
C ASP A 572 -11.86 56.71 -24.90
N GLU A 573 -10.79 57.41 -25.31
CA GLU A 573 -9.48 57.50 -24.63
C GLU A 573 -8.68 56.18 -24.56
N GLY A 574 -9.21 55.06 -25.09
CA GLY A 574 -8.56 53.75 -25.13
C GLY A 574 -7.64 53.57 -26.34
N THR A 575 -6.58 52.75 -26.23
CA THR A 575 -5.68 52.41 -27.35
C THR A 575 -5.82 50.94 -27.82
N PRO A 576 -7.01 50.51 -28.29
CA PRO A 576 -7.29 49.10 -28.58
C PRO A 576 -6.67 48.60 -29.90
N SER A 577 -6.19 49.52 -30.75
CA SER A 577 -5.53 49.18 -32.02
C SER A 577 -4.27 49.99 -32.25
N LEU A 578 -3.26 49.34 -32.85
CA LEU A 578 -1.98 49.92 -33.21
C LEU A 578 -1.69 49.69 -34.70
N ARG A 579 -1.05 50.66 -35.36
CA ARG A 579 -0.46 50.49 -36.71
C ARG A 579 0.88 51.21 -36.76
N MET A 580 1.95 50.44 -36.95
CA MET A 580 3.28 50.95 -37.26
C MET A 580 3.45 51.09 -38.76
N PHE A 581 3.98 52.23 -39.21
CA PHE A 581 4.50 52.46 -40.55
C PHE A 581 6.03 52.56 -40.48
N ASN A 582 6.76 51.78 -41.27
CA ASN A 582 8.18 52.04 -41.53
C ASN A 582 8.28 52.98 -42.74
N LEU A 583 8.66 54.24 -42.51
CA LEU A 583 8.62 55.28 -43.55
C LEU A 583 9.64 55.03 -44.66
N ARG A 584 10.75 54.35 -44.38
CA ARG A 584 11.79 54.00 -45.36
C ARG A 584 11.40 52.81 -46.24
N GLN A 585 10.72 51.81 -45.68
CA GLN A 585 10.39 50.53 -46.35
C GLN A 585 9.02 50.58 -47.05
N GLU A 586 7.99 51.16 -46.42
CA GLU A 586 6.64 51.23 -47.01
C GLU A 586 6.50 52.40 -48.01
N PHE A 587 7.32 53.45 -47.88
CA PHE A 587 7.22 54.68 -48.68
C PHE A 587 8.58 55.18 -49.23
N PRO A 588 9.37 54.33 -49.93
CA PRO A 588 10.76 54.65 -50.32
C PRO A 588 10.89 55.88 -51.24
N SER A 589 9.88 56.18 -52.06
CA SER A 589 9.86 57.37 -52.92
C SER A 589 9.69 58.67 -52.11
N GLN A 590 8.82 58.64 -51.10
CA GLN A 590 8.60 59.75 -50.17
C GLN A 590 9.84 59.95 -49.29
N TRP A 591 10.42 58.86 -48.79
CA TRP A 591 11.66 58.84 -48.02
C TRP A 591 12.84 59.49 -48.76
N GLN A 592 13.02 59.18 -50.05
CA GLN A 592 14.10 59.79 -50.85
C GLN A 592 13.92 61.32 -51.02
N ARG A 593 12.67 61.82 -51.14
CA ARG A 593 12.40 63.27 -51.18
C ARG A 593 12.60 63.94 -49.82
N PHE A 594 12.22 63.27 -48.75
CA PHE A 594 12.38 63.74 -47.37
C PHE A 594 13.85 63.95 -47.01
N LEU A 595 14.72 63.00 -47.36
CA LEU A 595 16.16 63.12 -47.14
C LEU A 595 16.84 64.14 -48.06
N HIS A 596 16.36 64.27 -49.31
CA HIS A 596 16.93 65.19 -50.31
C HIS A 596 15.88 66.21 -50.81
N PRO A 597 15.51 67.22 -50.01
CA PRO A 597 14.49 68.19 -50.37
C PRO A 597 14.89 69.02 -51.59
N THR A 598 13.99 69.09 -52.58
CA THR A 598 14.19 69.83 -53.85
C THR A 598 14.25 71.35 -53.65
N VAL A 599 13.67 71.86 -52.55
CA VAL A 599 13.77 73.24 -52.10
C VAL A 599 14.33 73.23 -50.66
N PRO A 600 15.66 73.38 -50.48
CA PRO A 600 16.27 73.30 -49.16
C PRO A 600 15.79 74.36 -48.14
N ALA A 601 15.13 75.43 -48.58
CA ALA A 601 14.53 76.42 -47.68
C ALA A 601 13.29 75.89 -46.92
N ASP A 602 12.58 74.91 -47.50
CA ASP A 602 11.35 74.36 -46.93
C ASP A 602 11.66 73.30 -45.84
N GLY A 603 12.87 72.74 -45.87
CA GLY A 603 13.37 71.74 -44.93
C GLY A 603 13.07 70.29 -45.35
N ASN A 604 13.45 69.35 -44.49
CA ASN A 604 13.21 67.92 -44.71
C ASN A 604 11.77 67.57 -44.31
N VAL A 605 10.86 67.61 -45.29
CA VAL A 605 9.43 67.32 -45.10
C VAL A 605 9.07 65.97 -45.73
N PHE A 606 8.57 65.04 -44.91
CA PHE A 606 7.99 63.79 -45.36
C PHE A 606 6.48 63.99 -45.56
N GLU A 607 5.96 63.70 -46.75
CA GLU A 607 4.52 63.70 -47.02
C GLU A 607 3.95 62.28 -46.95
N LEU A 608 2.97 62.06 -46.07
CA LEU A 608 2.27 60.79 -45.91
C LEU A 608 0.81 60.94 -46.39
N GLU A 609 0.40 60.15 -47.37
CA GLU A 609 -0.96 60.18 -47.92
C GLU A 609 -1.86 59.19 -47.16
N MET A 610 -2.56 59.68 -46.13
CA MET A 610 -3.38 58.83 -45.27
C MET A 610 -4.65 58.35 -45.97
N SER A 611 -4.84 57.04 -45.98
CA SER A 611 -6.03 56.37 -46.51
C SER A 611 -6.27 55.05 -45.76
N GLN A 612 -7.52 54.57 -45.73
CA GLN A 612 -7.87 53.36 -44.99
C GLN A 612 -7.22 52.07 -45.52
N ASN A 613 -6.75 52.08 -46.78
CA ASN A 613 -5.97 50.98 -47.36
C ASN A 613 -4.64 50.74 -46.63
N LEU A 614 -4.18 51.70 -45.82
CA LEU A 614 -3.00 51.57 -44.95
C LEU A 614 -3.28 50.79 -43.65
N PHE A 615 -4.56 50.56 -43.31
CA PHE A 615 -5.03 49.96 -42.06
C PHE A 615 -5.62 48.55 -42.28
N PRO A 616 -5.71 47.70 -41.24
CA PRO A 616 -6.30 46.36 -41.35
C PRO A 616 -7.73 46.35 -41.89
N ILE A 617 -8.10 45.28 -42.61
CA ILE A 617 -9.44 45.11 -43.23
C ILE A 617 -10.58 45.20 -42.21
N ARG A 618 -10.31 44.83 -40.94
CA ARG A 618 -11.22 44.96 -39.79
C ARG A 618 -11.72 46.40 -39.58
N ASP A 619 -10.91 47.38 -39.98
CA ASP A 619 -11.08 48.81 -39.70
C ASP A 619 -11.64 49.59 -40.90
N HIS A 620 -11.87 48.92 -42.04
CA HIS A 620 -12.35 49.55 -43.27
C HIS A 620 -13.82 49.95 -43.14
N GLY A 621 -14.12 51.21 -43.45
CA GLY A 621 -15.47 51.76 -43.34
C GLY A 621 -15.84 52.33 -41.96
N LYS A 622 -14.91 52.33 -41.00
CA LYS A 622 -15.03 53.03 -39.70
C LYS A 622 -14.27 54.35 -39.74
N THR A 623 -14.72 55.39 -39.05
CA THR A 623 -13.82 56.53 -38.80
C THR A 623 -12.82 56.09 -37.74
N LEU A 624 -11.52 56.33 -38.00
CA LEU A 624 -10.46 55.96 -37.05
C LEU A 624 -9.98 57.24 -36.38
N LYS A 625 -10.22 57.36 -35.07
CA LYS A 625 -9.71 58.47 -34.25
C LYS A 625 -8.31 58.10 -33.78
N VAL A 626 -7.32 58.88 -34.17
CA VAL A 626 -5.94 58.71 -33.73
C VAL A 626 -5.78 59.47 -32.41
N ASN A 627 -5.55 58.73 -31.34
CA ASN A 627 -5.48 59.27 -29.97
C ASN A 627 -4.06 59.21 -29.38
N ARG A 628 -3.17 58.34 -29.88
CA ARG A 628 -1.74 58.37 -29.58
C ARG A 628 -0.87 58.25 -30.82
N MET A 629 0.31 58.87 -30.74
CA MET A 629 1.36 58.74 -31.72
C MET A 629 2.70 58.45 -31.03
N TRP A 630 3.43 57.47 -31.55
CA TRP A 630 4.83 57.23 -31.22
C TRP A 630 5.68 57.44 -32.48
N LEU A 631 6.74 58.23 -32.33
CA LEU A 631 7.77 58.42 -33.35
C LEU A 631 9.06 57.80 -32.83
N LEU A 632 9.67 56.90 -33.62
CA LEU A 632 10.96 56.31 -33.34
C LEU A 632 11.88 56.50 -34.54
N ALA A 633 13.01 57.18 -34.38
CA ALA A 633 13.98 57.45 -35.43
C ALA A 633 15.35 56.85 -35.07
N ARG A 634 16.08 56.35 -36.07
CA ARG A 634 17.50 56.03 -35.92
C ARG A 634 18.31 57.18 -36.48
N CYS A 635 18.83 58.04 -35.60
CA CYS A 635 19.68 59.16 -35.99
C CYS A 635 21.15 58.96 -35.58
N THR A 636 22.07 59.65 -36.24
CA THR A 636 23.51 59.54 -35.97
C THR A 636 24.03 60.57 -34.96
N ASP A 637 23.36 61.70 -34.79
CA ASP A 637 23.68 62.71 -33.77
C ASP A 637 22.98 62.34 -32.45
N PRO A 638 23.66 62.31 -31.28
CA PRO A 638 23.04 61.99 -30.01
C PRO A 638 22.16 63.11 -29.43
N GLY A 639 22.12 64.30 -30.04
CA GLY A 639 21.21 65.38 -29.64
C GLY A 639 19.76 65.15 -30.01
N ASP A 640 18.87 66.00 -29.49
CA ASP A 640 17.43 65.93 -29.75
C ASP A 640 17.09 66.45 -31.17
N TYR A 641 16.28 65.68 -31.91
CA TYR A 641 15.74 66.09 -33.21
C TYR A 641 14.30 66.59 -33.04
N GLU A 642 13.91 67.69 -33.67
CA GLU A 642 12.53 68.15 -33.63
C GLU A 642 11.74 67.58 -34.82
N VAL A 643 10.54 67.05 -34.58
CA VAL A 643 9.56 66.74 -35.62
C VAL A 643 8.35 67.65 -35.45
N THR A 644 8.15 68.56 -36.40
CA THR A 644 6.88 69.29 -36.55
C THR A 644 5.95 68.46 -37.42
N THR A 645 4.79 68.12 -36.87
CA THR A 645 3.71 67.46 -37.58
C THR A 645 2.63 68.46 -37.97
N THR A 646 2.14 68.35 -39.21
CA THR A 646 1.06 69.17 -39.75
C THR A 646 -0.02 68.25 -40.30
N TYR A 647 -1.21 68.35 -39.73
CA TYR A 647 -2.41 67.60 -40.14
C TYR A 647 -3.41 68.59 -40.76
N PRO A 648 -4.19 68.21 -41.78
CA PRO A 648 -5.21 69.08 -42.34
C PRO A 648 -6.23 69.52 -41.29
N ASP A 649 -6.54 70.82 -41.28
CA ASP A 649 -7.45 71.50 -40.34
C ASP A 649 -7.05 71.43 -38.84
N SER A 650 -5.86 70.93 -38.50
CA SER A 650 -5.23 71.00 -37.17
C SER A 650 -4.10 72.03 -37.11
N PRO A 651 -3.71 72.55 -35.93
CA PRO A 651 -2.49 73.36 -35.78
C PRO A 651 -1.22 72.54 -36.05
N GLU A 652 -0.14 73.22 -36.44
CA GLU A 652 1.21 72.65 -36.44
C GLU A 652 1.63 72.28 -35.00
N ASP A 653 2.22 71.10 -34.85
CA ASP A 653 2.57 70.55 -33.54
C ASP A 653 3.98 69.94 -33.54
N THR A 654 4.87 70.46 -32.69
CA THR A 654 6.28 70.06 -32.63
C THR A 654 6.59 69.18 -31.43
N ILE A 655 7.36 68.12 -31.67
CA ILE A 655 7.75 67.11 -30.69
C ILE A 655 9.26 66.90 -30.79
N ALA A 656 9.98 66.95 -29.66
CA ALA A 656 11.39 66.59 -29.61
C ALA A 656 11.55 65.06 -29.45
N LEU A 657 12.30 64.44 -30.36
CA LEU A 657 12.74 63.05 -30.27
C LEU A 657 14.09 63.01 -29.55
N ALA A 658 14.14 62.37 -28.38
CA ALA A 658 15.35 62.19 -27.58
C ALA A 658 15.76 60.70 -27.55
N PRO A 659 17.05 60.33 -27.49
CA PRO A 659 17.48 58.93 -27.47
C PRO A 659 17.05 58.22 -26.16
N VAL A 660 16.46 57.03 -26.25
CA VAL A 660 15.96 56.29 -25.07
C VAL A 660 16.43 54.83 -24.97
N GLU A 661 16.79 54.43 -23.75
CA GLU A 661 17.23 53.07 -23.39
C GLU A 661 16.22 51.95 -23.71
N PRO A 662 14.89 52.08 -23.49
CA PRO A 662 13.93 51.01 -23.78
C PRO A 662 13.89 50.55 -25.23
N TYR A 663 14.33 51.41 -26.17
CA TYR A 663 14.47 51.09 -27.59
C TYR A 663 15.94 51.14 -28.04
N GLY A 664 16.87 50.78 -27.15
CA GLY A 664 18.28 50.55 -27.47
C GLY A 664 19.03 51.77 -28.03
N GLY A 665 18.60 52.98 -27.66
CA GLY A 665 19.18 54.25 -28.09
C GLY A 665 18.50 54.93 -29.28
N LEU A 666 17.39 54.40 -29.80
CA LEU A 666 16.59 55.14 -30.80
C LEU A 666 16.05 56.46 -30.22
N HIS A 667 16.01 57.50 -31.06
CA HIS A 667 15.36 58.76 -30.78
C HIS A 667 13.85 58.56 -30.76
N PHE A 668 13.20 58.86 -29.64
CA PHE A 668 11.83 58.50 -29.34
C PHE A 668 11.02 59.69 -28.85
N ALA A 669 9.74 59.72 -29.21
CA ALA A 669 8.72 60.42 -28.45
C ALA A 669 7.39 59.65 -28.48
N GLU A 670 6.63 59.77 -27.39
CA GLU A 670 5.21 59.45 -27.31
C GLU A 670 4.42 60.76 -27.16
N LYS A 671 3.27 60.85 -27.81
CA LYS A 671 2.33 61.95 -27.63
C LYS A 671 0.89 61.47 -27.62
N ASP A 672 0.14 61.97 -26.64
CA ASP A 672 -1.31 61.97 -26.68
C ASP A 672 -1.78 63.06 -27.65
N VAL A 673 -2.58 62.65 -28.63
CA VAL A 673 -3.12 63.51 -29.70
C VAL A 673 -4.65 63.46 -29.74
N ALA A 674 -5.32 62.85 -28.75
CA ALA A 674 -6.78 62.75 -28.69
C ALA A 674 -7.44 64.13 -28.73
N ALA A 675 -6.89 65.09 -27.99
CA ALA A 675 -7.33 66.47 -27.96
C ALA A 675 -7.11 67.26 -29.28
N MET A 676 -6.42 66.67 -30.28
CA MET A 676 -6.23 67.27 -31.60
C MET A 676 -7.33 66.88 -32.61
N GLY A 677 -8.19 65.89 -32.30
CA GLY A 677 -9.30 65.49 -33.17
C GLY A 677 -8.87 64.87 -34.51
N ILE A 678 -7.79 64.08 -34.51
CA ILE A 678 -7.20 63.53 -35.75
C ILE A 678 -8.01 62.32 -36.23
N GLU A 679 -8.79 62.49 -37.29
CA GLU A 679 -9.66 61.46 -37.87
C GLU A 679 -9.19 60.95 -39.24
N ILE A 680 -9.29 59.64 -39.47
CA ILE A 680 -9.01 59.00 -40.77
C ILE A 680 -10.34 58.44 -41.35
N VAL A 681 -11.08 59.33 -41.99
CA VAL A 681 -12.46 59.11 -42.48
C VAL A 681 -12.51 58.22 -43.75
N PRO A 682 -13.45 57.25 -43.87
CA PRO A 682 -13.51 56.32 -45.02
C PRO A 682 -13.66 56.95 -46.41
N THR A 683 -14.23 58.15 -46.48
CA THR A 683 -14.65 58.80 -47.74
C THR A 683 -13.75 59.97 -48.16
N ALA A 684 -12.64 60.21 -47.46
CA ALA A 684 -11.71 61.29 -47.77
C ALA A 684 -11.08 61.13 -49.17
N ASN A 685 -11.39 62.05 -50.09
CA ASN A 685 -10.88 62.08 -51.45
C ASN A 685 -10.66 63.54 -51.90
N PRO A 686 -9.41 63.99 -52.16
CA PRO A 686 -8.16 63.22 -52.12
C PRO A 686 -7.80 62.71 -50.71
N PRO A 687 -6.88 61.72 -50.60
CA PRO A 687 -6.32 61.26 -49.34
C PRO A 687 -5.78 62.41 -48.47
N VAL A 688 -5.97 62.31 -47.17
CA VAL A 688 -5.56 63.32 -46.19
C VAL A 688 -4.03 63.35 -46.14
N LYS A 689 -3.41 64.46 -46.57
CA LYS A 689 -1.94 64.59 -46.55
C LYS A 689 -1.45 65.05 -45.18
N TRP A 690 -0.72 64.20 -44.49
CA TRP A 690 0.05 64.59 -43.30
C TRP A 690 1.46 64.98 -43.72
N GLN A 691 2.03 65.98 -43.06
CA GLN A 691 3.42 66.38 -43.25
C GLN A 691 4.19 66.21 -41.94
N LEU A 692 5.35 65.57 -42.01
CA LEU A 692 6.29 65.42 -40.90
C LEU A 692 7.60 66.10 -41.30
N LYS A 693 7.85 67.28 -40.73
CA LYS A 693 9.05 68.08 -40.95
C LYS A 693 10.06 67.80 -39.85
N MET A 694 11.23 67.29 -40.20
CA MET A 694 12.28 66.95 -39.23
C MET A 694 13.42 67.97 -39.26
N SER A 695 13.83 68.45 -38.08
CA SER A 695 14.96 69.35 -37.86
C SER A 695 16.05 68.61 -37.08
N ARG A 696 17.32 68.90 -37.40
CA ARG A 696 18.48 68.31 -36.70
C ARG A 696 18.80 69.01 -35.37
N PRO A 697 19.61 68.43 -34.47
CA PRO A 697 20.03 69.09 -33.23
C PRO A 697 20.71 70.44 -33.53
N GLY A 698 20.24 71.50 -32.85
CA GLY A 698 20.62 72.89 -33.10
C GLY A 698 19.84 73.59 -34.23
N GLY A 699 18.91 72.89 -34.87
CA GLY A 699 18.03 73.39 -35.94
C GLY A 699 18.61 73.27 -37.35
N GLY A 700 17.71 73.38 -38.33
CA GLY A 700 18.04 73.29 -39.76
C GLY A 700 17.87 71.88 -40.34
N ASN A 701 18.32 71.73 -41.59
CA ASN A 701 18.08 70.53 -42.40
C ASN A 701 18.95 69.35 -41.97
N LEU A 702 18.44 68.15 -42.25
CA LEU A 702 19.18 66.89 -42.17
C LEU A 702 20.34 66.89 -43.18
N GLN A 703 21.49 66.39 -42.74
CA GLN A 703 22.75 66.39 -43.46
C GLN A 703 23.16 64.97 -43.90
N GLU A 704 23.93 64.93 -44.99
CA GLU A 704 24.65 63.75 -45.44
C GLU A 704 26.07 63.79 -44.86
N ASP A 705 26.56 62.68 -44.30
CA ASP A 705 27.97 62.53 -43.96
C ASP A 705 28.82 62.71 -45.24
N PRO A 706 29.74 63.70 -45.27
CA PRO A 706 30.50 64.02 -46.47
C PRO A 706 31.45 62.89 -46.91
N LEU A 707 31.82 61.98 -46.02
CA LEU A 707 32.73 60.85 -46.23
C LEU A 707 31.98 59.54 -46.51
N THR A 708 31.00 59.18 -45.66
CA THR A 708 30.34 57.86 -45.75
C THR A 708 29.14 57.83 -46.70
N LYS A 709 28.56 58.99 -47.05
CA LYS A 709 27.34 59.09 -47.88
C LYS A 709 26.12 58.39 -47.29
N VAL A 710 26.03 58.48 -45.96
CA VAL A 710 24.87 58.13 -45.15
C VAL A 710 24.22 59.42 -44.66
N MET A 711 22.88 59.50 -44.71
CA MET A 711 22.13 60.61 -44.13
C MET A 711 22.03 60.44 -42.61
N GLU A 712 22.02 61.54 -41.86
CA GLU A 712 22.00 61.51 -40.39
C GLU A 712 20.74 60.90 -39.75
N VAL A 713 19.72 60.58 -40.55
CA VAL A 713 18.54 59.80 -40.16
C VAL A 713 18.44 58.59 -41.08
N GLU A 714 18.62 57.39 -40.51
CA GLU A 714 18.66 56.14 -41.25
C GLU A 714 17.28 55.48 -41.42
N ASP A 715 16.39 55.60 -40.44
CA ASP A 715 15.04 55.03 -40.47
C ASP A 715 14.10 55.83 -39.55
N VAL A 716 12.80 55.86 -39.88
CA VAL A 716 11.74 56.43 -39.04
C VAL A 716 10.54 55.49 -39.03
N LEU A 717 10.09 55.17 -37.82
CA LEU A 717 8.90 54.39 -37.53
C LEU A 717 7.84 55.31 -36.92
N LEU A 718 6.67 55.35 -37.54
CA LEU A 718 5.48 56.04 -37.02
C LEU A 718 4.50 54.99 -36.53
N VAL A 719 4.24 54.91 -35.23
CA VAL A 719 3.17 54.06 -34.68
C VAL A 719 1.99 54.94 -34.29
N LEU A 720 0.80 54.61 -34.78
CA LEU A 720 -0.45 55.25 -34.38
C LEU A 720 -1.25 54.31 -33.48
N GLY A 721 -1.74 54.86 -32.36
CA GLY A 721 -2.81 54.30 -31.54
C GLY A 721 -4.13 54.91 -31.94
N TYR A 722 -5.14 54.06 -32.12
CA TYR A 722 -6.45 54.51 -32.59
C TYR A 722 -7.60 53.64 -32.06
N GLU A 723 -8.75 54.30 -31.97
CA GLU A 723 -10.07 53.79 -31.63
C GLU A 723 -11.02 53.91 -32.85
N TRP A 724 -12.16 53.24 -32.80
CA TRP A 724 -13.24 53.33 -33.79
C TRP A 724 -14.28 54.37 -33.40
N GLU A 725 -14.86 54.99 -34.43
CA GLU A 725 -16.21 55.57 -34.40
C GLU A 725 -17.15 54.73 -35.29
#